data_AF-A0A7C6TBQ5-F1
#
_entry.id   AF-A0A7C6TBQ5-F1
#
_cell.length_a   1.000
_cell.length_b   1.000
_cell.length_c   1.000
_cell.angle_alpha   90.00
_cell.angle_beta   90.00
_cell.angle_gamma   90.00
#
_symmetry.space_group_name_H-M   'P 1'
#
loop_
_entity.id
_entity.type
_entity.pdbx_description
1 polymer ?
#
loop_
_entity_poly.entity_id
_entity_poly.type
_entity_poly.pdbx_seq_one_letter_code
_entity_poly.pdbx_strand_id
1 'polypeptide(L)'
;MLAGRSITPRRHPRASSLRAALFAGLLALVATPGQAADPERTPPAQQPAGAQAPVPSRITRQIAPGIQHVQVVRESQEQPLAAHLLRADLKQPGWRLEVRSAKERIVTADPTRGRDVVGRLAARTGALAAINGGFFAGTGDPLGLQISDGELISEPYPGRSGFGITRDGRALWGPVRFSATIKVGGRSFPIHGVNRPRGANELILFTPRFAERSGTNPFGAEVVVEWLSGPLRAGVKVEGTISDTRFGQGNTPIPMDGLVLSGHGAAANFLKAANTGDAVCVEIHLIGEGGESWDGAWQAIGAGPRLLKNGAVCLKPGAEGFRSDVLQGRAPRSAVAMTRDGKLLLAAVDGRQMVSGGLTLLELAEWLRDEGAVEAINLDGGGSTTLALRQLVVNQPSQGTQRPVANALVIALDPQPAAEEGELALLAPEGMEPVEDALVMPAGTRVRFRAAKRLPDGTWQDLPEDAVTWSLEGQVGLLTQDGALLPMRAGTGTVAFSTGRQVARARVRTVAGPPAAVTTRFEAPPALGEPATIWACVRDAYGNPVTGIKVTLGYATADGAQAVARETDAQGEARWALPLASLLPDAPVTVVAGTAEAVSVEVPAAALAPTGTKPAPEGGAGEAAKTVVTPDKEQ
;
A
#
# COMPACT_ATOMS: atom_id res chain seq x y z
N MET A 1 -35.08 37.95 47.79
CA MET A 1 -34.52 39.32 47.62
C MET A 1 -34.06 39.46 46.18
N LEU A 2 -34.57 40.50 45.52
CA LEU A 2 -34.37 40.97 44.14
C LEU A 2 -32.90 41.34 43.82
N ALA A 3 -32.43 41.68 42.61
CA ALA A 3 -32.75 41.45 41.19
C ALA A 3 -31.83 42.40 40.37
N GLY A 4 -31.44 42.01 39.14
CA GLY A 4 -31.10 42.92 38.03
C GLY A 4 -29.73 43.62 38.05
N ARG A 5 -29.19 44.16 36.95
CA ARG A 5 -29.58 44.25 35.53
C ARG A 5 -28.36 44.81 34.76
N SER A 6 -28.31 44.55 33.46
CA SER A 6 -27.36 45.08 32.47
C SER A 6 -27.47 46.60 32.27
N ILE A 7 -26.48 47.22 31.57
CA ILE A 7 -26.62 48.27 30.53
C ILE A 7 -25.24 48.51 29.84
N THR A 8 -25.19 48.26 28.52
CA THR A 8 -24.46 49.04 27.47
C THR A 8 -25.50 49.97 26.80
N PRO A 9 -25.23 50.98 25.93
CA PRO A 9 -24.08 51.18 25.00
C PRO A 9 -23.70 52.68 24.70
N ARG A 10 -22.81 52.94 23.70
CA ARG A 10 -22.99 54.04 22.71
C ARG A 10 -22.05 53.93 21.49
N ARG A 11 -22.62 54.19 20.30
CA ARG A 11 -22.03 54.22 18.94
C ARG A 11 -21.98 55.66 18.38
N HIS A 12 -20.96 55.95 17.54
CA HIS A 12 -20.83 56.79 16.32
C HIS A 12 -21.41 58.23 16.20
N PRO A 13 -20.79 59.09 15.36
CA PRO A 13 -21.18 59.31 13.93
C PRO A 13 -19.96 59.39 12.95
N ARG A 14 -20.03 58.88 11.69
CA ARG A 14 -20.34 59.53 10.35
C ARG A 14 -19.38 60.68 9.94
N ALA A 15 -19.01 60.99 8.69
CA ALA A 15 -18.99 60.42 7.32
C ALA A 15 -18.39 61.48 6.36
N SER A 16 -17.94 61.06 5.15
CA SER A 16 -17.75 61.82 3.86
C SER A 16 -16.72 62.98 3.80
N SER A 17 -16.05 63.36 2.68
CA SER A 17 -16.35 63.33 1.24
C SER A 17 -15.11 63.64 0.35
N LEU A 18 -15.28 63.41 -0.96
CA LEU A 18 -14.43 63.65 -2.14
C LEU A 18 -13.63 64.97 -2.22
N ARG A 19 -12.53 64.95 -2.99
CA ARG A 19 -12.25 65.95 -4.04
C ARG A 19 -11.29 65.43 -5.12
N ALA A 20 -11.68 65.64 -6.38
CA ALA A 20 -10.92 65.43 -7.60
C ALA A 20 -10.79 66.78 -8.35
N ALA A 21 -9.69 66.98 -9.09
CA ALA A 21 -9.53 67.72 -10.37
C ALA A 21 -8.02 68.01 -10.58
N LEU A 22 -7.33 67.53 -11.62
CA LEU A 22 -7.28 67.90 -13.06
C LEU A 22 -6.62 69.25 -13.38
N PHE A 23 -5.56 69.23 -14.21
CA PHE A 23 -5.17 70.08 -15.37
C PHE A 23 -3.70 69.74 -15.73
N ALA A 24 -3.32 69.13 -16.86
CA ALA A 24 -3.36 69.45 -18.30
C ALA A 24 -1.98 69.89 -18.89
N GLY A 25 -1.43 68.99 -19.71
CA GLY A 25 -0.67 69.13 -20.97
C GLY A 25 0.22 70.33 -21.32
N LEU A 26 1.39 70.03 -21.92
CA LEU A 26 1.74 70.47 -23.27
C LEU A 26 2.83 69.60 -23.95
N LEU A 27 2.73 69.51 -25.28
CA LEU A 27 3.53 68.76 -26.27
C LEU A 27 5.01 69.16 -26.38
N ALA A 28 5.85 68.22 -26.85
CA ALA A 28 6.96 68.52 -27.77
C ALA A 28 7.24 67.35 -28.73
N LEU A 29 7.56 67.71 -29.98
CA LEU A 29 7.75 66.88 -31.17
C LEU A 29 8.90 65.86 -31.05
N VAL A 30 8.68 64.72 -31.70
CA VAL A 30 9.67 63.67 -32.00
C VAL A 30 10.41 64.02 -33.29
N ALA A 31 11.74 64.06 -33.24
CA ALA A 31 12.62 63.98 -34.40
C ALA A 31 13.48 62.71 -34.30
N THR A 32 13.60 62.01 -35.41
CA THR A 32 14.26 60.72 -35.62
C THR A 32 15.78 60.77 -35.44
N PRO A 33 16.39 59.66 -35.00
CA PRO A 33 17.65 59.24 -35.60
C PRO A 33 17.70 57.75 -35.97
N GLY A 34 18.16 57.50 -37.20
CA GLY A 34 19.13 56.45 -37.55
C GLY A 34 18.79 54.99 -37.26
N GLN A 35 18.41 54.26 -38.30
CA GLN A 35 18.56 52.81 -38.37
C GLN A 35 20.03 52.40 -38.14
N ALA A 36 20.28 51.69 -37.04
CA ALA A 36 21.40 50.77 -36.92
C ALA A 36 20.83 49.35 -36.94
N ALA A 37 21.41 48.49 -37.77
CA ALA A 37 20.98 47.11 -37.97
C ALA A 37 21.07 46.30 -36.66
N ASP A 38 19.94 45.73 -36.25
CA ASP A 38 19.89 44.71 -35.20
C ASP A 38 20.53 43.41 -35.74
N PRO A 39 21.43 42.75 -34.99
CA PRO A 39 21.86 41.41 -35.33
C PRO A 39 20.66 40.48 -35.20
N GLU A 40 20.45 39.64 -36.22
CA GLU A 40 19.40 38.62 -36.29
C GLU A 40 19.18 37.96 -34.93
N ARG A 41 18.03 38.24 -34.30
CA ARG A 41 17.52 37.39 -33.24
C ARG A 41 17.24 36.04 -33.87
N THR A 42 18.14 35.10 -33.62
CA THR A 42 17.91 33.67 -33.87
C THR A 42 16.56 33.31 -33.25
N PRO A 43 15.62 32.73 -34.00
CA PRO A 43 14.36 32.25 -33.43
C PRO A 43 14.68 31.35 -32.23
N PRO A 44 13.88 31.39 -31.14
CA PRO A 44 14.07 30.43 -30.06
C PRO A 44 14.07 29.03 -30.68
N ALA A 45 15.13 28.27 -30.41
CA ALA A 45 15.25 26.89 -30.85
C ALA A 45 13.94 26.17 -30.51
N GLN A 46 13.25 25.67 -31.53
CA GLN A 46 12.11 24.79 -31.33
C GLN A 46 12.58 23.67 -30.41
N GLN A 47 11.98 23.59 -29.22
CA GLN A 47 12.15 22.43 -28.34
C GLN A 47 11.88 21.17 -29.17
N PRO A 48 12.73 20.14 -29.07
CA PRO A 48 12.47 18.89 -29.76
C PRO A 48 11.07 18.40 -29.38
N ALA A 49 10.24 18.16 -30.39
CA ALA A 49 8.94 17.54 -30.23
C ALA A 49 9.14 16.18 -29.54
N GLY A 50 8.78 16.08 -28.25
CA GLY A 50 8.93 14.83 -27.49
C GLY A 50 9.02 14.96 -25.97
N ALA A 51 9.33 16.12 -25.40
CA ALA A 51 9.39 16.27 -23.94
C ALA A 51 7.97 16.38 -23.33
N GLN A 52 7.40 15.26 -22.90
CA GLN A 52 6.13 15.25 -22.18
C GLN A 52 6.29 15.95 -20.82
N ALA A 53 5.28 16.74 -20.39
CA ALA A 53 5.33 17.51 -19.14
C ALA A 53 5.57 16.59 -17.93
N PRO A 54 6.43 16.97 -16.94
CA PRO A 54 6.83 16.12 -15.82
C PRO A 54 5.65 15.71 -14.93
N VAL A 55 5.71 14.54 -14.28
CA VAL A 55 4.61 14.10 -13.41
C VAL A 55 4.65 14.98 -12.16
N PRO A 56 3.50 15.55 -11.73
CA PRO A 56 3.46 16.31 -10.50
C PRO A 56 3.98 15.47 -9.34
N SER A 57 5.01 15.97 -8.64
CA SER A 57 5.58 15.26 -7.49
C SER A 57 4.63 15.20 -6.29
N ARG A 58 3.59 16.04 -6.28
CA ARG A 58 2.55 16.07 -5.28
C ARG A 58 1.22 16.52 -5.87
N ILE A 59 0.15 15.78 -5.60
CA ILE A 59 -1.23 16.12 -5.96
C ILE A 59 -2.06 16.10 -4.69
N THR A 60 -2.87 17.13 -4.45
CA THR A 60 -3.78 17.22 -3.30
C THR A 60 -5.21 17.42 -3.79
N ARG A 61 -6.15 16.67 -3.21
CA ARG A 61 -7.58 16.69 -3.52
C ARG A 61 -8.41 16.88 -2.26
N GLN A 62 -9.37 17.80 -2.30
CA GLN A 62 -10.35 17.98 -1.23
C GLN A 62 -11.53 17.04 -1.48
N ILE A 63 -11.42 15.79 -1.03
CA ILE A 63 -12.40 14.75 -1.37
C ILE A 63 -13.71 14.85 -0.58
N ALA A 64 -13.71 15.52 0.57
CA ALA A 64 -14.91 15.83 1.34
C ALA A 64 -14.59 16.96 2.33
N PRO A 65 -15.57 17.66 2.93
CA PRO A 65 -15.29 18.66 3.96
C PRO A 65 -14.41 18.11 5.09
N GLY A 66 -13.24 18.71 5.30
CA GLY A 66 -12.27 18.28 6.31
C GLY A 66 -11.42 17.05 5.94
N ILE A 67 -11.65 16.44 4.77
CA ILE A 67 -10.91 15.26 4.31
C ILE A 67 -10.14 15.57 3.02
N GLN A 68 -8.83 15.38 3.05
CA GLN A 68 -7.93 15.59 1.92
C GLN A 68 -7.20 14.29 1.57
N HIS A 69 -7.06 14.02 0.27
CA HIS A 69 -6.15 12.99 -0.24
C HIS A 69 -4.94 13.66 -0.87
N VAL A 70 -3.76 13.22 -0.47
CA VAL A 70 -2.49 13.63 -1.06
C VAL A 70 -1.85 12.41 -1.71
N GLN A 71 -1.44 12.55 -2.96
CA GLN A 71 -0.55 11.61 -3.62
C GLN A 71 0.83 12.26 -3.77
N VAL A 72 1.87 11.55 -3.36
CA VAL A 72 3.27 11.95 -3.54
C VAL A 72 3.91 10.96 -4.52
N VAL A 73 4.54 11.51 -5.55
CA VAL A 73 5.23 10.76 -6.58
C VAL A 73 6.67 11.25 -6.68
N ARG A 74 7.60 10.31 -6.79
CA ARG A 74 8.98 10.56 -7.19
C ARG A 74 9.33 9.65 -8.34
N GLU A 75 9.43 10.21 -9.54
CA GLU A 75 9.96 9.53 -10.73
C GLU A 75 11.49 9.54 -10.66
N SER A 76 12.07 8.51 -10.05
CA SER A 76 13.52 8.30 -9.97
C SER A 76 13.83 6.89 -10.45
N GLN A 77 14.91 6.73 -11.23
CA GLN A 77 15.36 5.39 -11.63
C GLN A 77 15.96 4.61 -10.45
N GLU A 78 16.55 5.30 -9.47
CA GLU A 78 17.17 4.67 -8.31
C GLU A 78 16.18 4.45 -7.15
N GLN A 79 15.31 5.43 -6.90
CA GLN A 79 14.41 5.43 -5.74
C GLN A 79 13.01 5.94 -6.10
N PRO A 80 12.28 5.22 -6.98
CA PRO A 80 10.91 5.58 -7.29
C PRO A 80 10.04 5.49 -6.04
N LEU A 81 9.07 6.40 -5.90
CA LEU A 81 8.12 6.41 -4.79
C LEU A 81 6.73 6.76 -5.30
N ALA A 82 5.75 5.96 -4.90
CA ALA A 82 4.34 6.30 -4.94
C ALA A 82 3.77 6.15 -3.51
N ALA A 83 3.26 7.23 -2.97
CA ALA A 83 2.70 7.27 -1.62
C ALA A 83 1.39 8.05 -1.59
N HIS A 84 0.49 7.64 -0.71
CA HIS A 84 -0.83 8.22 -0.51
C HIS A 84 -1.00 8.57 0.96
N LEU A 85 -1.51 9.76 1.23
CA LEU A 85 -1.81 10.24 2.57
C LEU A 85 -3.24 10.79 2.60
N LEU A 86 -4.08 10.23 3.45
CA LEU A 86 -5.38 10.79 3.77
C LEU A 86 -5.26 11.63 5.03
N ARG A 87 -5.63 12.91 4.97
CA ARG A 87 -5.69 13.82 6.11
C ARG A 87 -7.16 14.07 6.46
N ALA A 88 -7.55 13.73 7.68
CA ALA A 88 -8.93 13.79 8.14
C ALA A 88 -9.06 14.65 9.41
N ASP A 89 -9.86 15.71 9.32
CA ASP A 89 -10.33 16.48 10.47
C ASP A 89 -11.62 15.87 11.01
N LEU A 90 -11.49 14.95 11.96
CA LEU A 90 -12.63 14.24 12.56
C LEU A 90 -13.44 15.10 13.54
N LYS A 91 -13.04 16.36 13.80
CA LYS A 91 -13.85 17.31 14.56
C LYS A 91 -14.98 17.88 13.72
N GLN A 92 -14.90 17.77 12.39
CA GLN A 92 -16.00 18.12 11.49
C GLN A 92 -17.19 17.18 11.74
N PRO A 93 -18.43 17.70 11.85
CA PRO A 93 -19.61 16.90 12.17
C PRO A 93 -19.83 15.74 11.18
N GLY A 94 -20.24 14.59 11.71
CA GLY A 94 -20.66 13.42 10.93
C GLY A 94 -19.55 12.41 10.63
N TRP A 95 -18.28 12.82 10.59
CA TRP A 95 -17.17 11.89 10.37
C TRP A 95 -16.91 11.04 11.60
N ARG A 96 -16.71 9.74 11.37
CA ARG A 96 -16.31 8.79 12.40
C ARG A 96 -15.13 7.96 11.93
N LEU A 97 -14.21 7.73 12.85
CA LEU A 97 -13.23 6.67 12.74
C LEU A 97 -13.82 5.40 13.35
N GLU A 98 -13.65 4.29 12.67
CA GLU A 98 -14.06 2.98 13.14
C GLU A 98 -12.92 1.98 12.93
N VAL A 99 -12.61 1.17 13.94
CA VAL A 99 -11.75 0.01 13.77
C VAL A 99 -12.67 -1.18 13.57
N ARG A 100 -12.56 -1.84 12.40
CA ARG A 100 -13.45 -2.95 12.04
C ARG A 100 -12.65 -4.21 11.76
N SER A 101 -13.15 -5.34 12.27
CA SER A 101 -12.78 -6.65 11.76
C SER A 101 -13.20 -6.79 10.30
N ALA A 102 -12.41 -7.50 9.51
CA ALA A 102 -12.66 -7.69 8.09
C ALA A 102 -13.93 -8.52 7.82
N LYS A 103 -14.28 -9.41 8.76
CA LYS A 103 -15.59 -10.08 8.86
C LYS A 103 -16.11 -9.95 10.29
N GLU A 104 -17.34 -10.39 10.53
CA GLU A 104 -17.98 -10.30 11.87
C GLU A 104 -17.22 -11.09 12.94
N ARG A 105 -16.60 -12.21 12.55
CA ARG A 105 -15.82 -13.11 13.40
C ARG A 105 -14.35 -13.15 12.99
N ILE A 106 -13.46 -13.27 13.97
CA ILE A 106 -12.01 -13.38 13.79
C ILE A 106 -11.63 -14.66 13.03
N VAL A 107 -12.27 -15.77 13.35
CA VAL A 107 -12.06 -17.07 12.71
C VAL A 107 -13.36 -17.56 12.11
N THR A 108 -13.31 -17.92 10.84
CA THR A 108 -14.40 -18.53 10.09
C THR A 108 -13.92 -19.81 9.44
N ALA A 109 -14.85 -20.73 9.15
CA ALA A 109 -14.54 -21.99 8.48
C ALA A 109 -14.18 -21.80 6.98
N ASP A 110 -14.52 -20.66 6.41
CA ASP A 110 -14.23 -20.38 5.00
C ASP A 110 -12.72 -20.15 4.75
N PRO A 111 -12.23 -20.31 3.50
CA PRO A 111 -10.81 -20.26 3.19
C PRO A 111 -10.10 -18.96 3.60
N THR A 112 -10.83 -17.86 3.74
CA THR A 112 -10.24 -16.58 4.17
C THR A 112 -9.93 -16.54 5.66
N ARG A 113 -10.55 -17.42 6.48
CA ARG A 113 -10.38 -17.50 7.94
C ARG A 113 -10.56 -16.13 8.60
N GLY A 114 -11.76 -15.56 8.48
CA GLY A 114 -12.14 -14.26 9.05
C GLY A 114 -11.54 -13.02 8.37
N ARG A 115 -10.67 -13.19 7.37
CA ARG A 115 -10.05 -12.09 6.63
C ARG A 115 -10.87 -11.67 5.42
N ASP A 116 -10.65 -10.45 4.96
CA ASP A 116 -11.25 -9.93 3.72
C ASP A 116 -10.35 -8.85 3.12
N VAL A 117 -10.56 -8.52 1.84
CA VAL A 117 -9.81 -7.44 1.19
C VAL A 117 -10.38 -6.07 1.60
N VAL A 118 -9.51 -5.08 1.79
CA VAL A 118 -9.89 -3.74 2.27
C VAL A 118 -10.92 -3.07 1.36
N GLY A 119 -10.80 -3.22 0.04
CA GLY A 119 -11.77 -2.66 -0.90
C GLY A 119 -13.18 -3.22 -0.72
N ARG A 120 -13.32 -4.52 -0.41
CA ARG A 120 -14.64 -5.14 -0.15
C ARG A 120 -15.22 -4.68 1.18
N LEU A 121 -14.38 -4.55 2.21
CA LEU A 121 -14.79 -3.98 3.49
C LEU A 121 -15.26 -2.53 3.34
N ALA A 122 -14.52 -1.70 2.60
CA ALA A 122 -14.89 -0.32 2.34
C ALA A 122 -16.23 -0.23 1.60
N ALA A 123 -16.43 -1.03 0.55
CA ALA A 123 -17.69 -1.08 -0.20
C ALA A 123 -18.87 -1.52 0.68
N ARG A 124 -18.71 -2.60 1.47
CA ARG A 124 -19.78 -3.14 2.34
C ARG A 124 -20.17 -2.20 3.46
N THR A 125 -19.24 -1.37 3.94
CA THR A 125 -19.48 -0.38 5.00
C THR A 125 -19.88 0.99 4.45
N GLY A 126 -19.85 1.19 3.13
CA GLY A 126 -20.03 2.49 2.48
C GLY A 126 -19.01 3.54 2.95
N ALA A 127 -17.83 3.10 3.38
CA ALA A 127 -16.78 3.97 3.87
C ALA A 127 -16.36 5.00 2.82
N LEU A 128 -16.07 6.23 3.27
CA LEU A 128 -15.35 7.17 2.40
C LEU A 128 -13.93 6.65 2.16
N ALA A 129 -13.27 6.17 3.22
CA ALA A 129 -11.93 5.62 3.16
C ALA A 129 -11.77 4.42 4.08
N ALA A 130 -10.91 3.48 3.69
CA ALA A 130 -10.46 2.41 4.56
C ALA A 130 -8.98 2.08 4.29
N ILE A 131 -8.21 1.87 5.35
CA ILE A 131 -6.83 1.38 5.24
C ILE A 131 -6.69 0.09 6.05
N ASN A 132 -5.86 -0.84 5.59
CA ASN A 132 -5.55 -2.04 6.37
C ASN A 132 -5.05 -1.70 7.78
N GLY A 133 -5.32 -2.60 8.73
CA GLY A 133 -5.07 -2.38 10.14
C GLY A 133 -3.80 -3.05 10.68
N GLY A 134 -3.95 -3.70 11.83
CA GLY A 134 -2.87 -4.33 12.57
C GLY A 134 -2.41 -5.66 11.99
N PHE A 135 -1.34 -6.21 12.57
CA PHE A 135 -0.79 -7.51 12.20
C PHE A 135 -1.75 -8.65 12.56
N PHE A 136 -1.62 -9.77 11.86
CA PHE A 136 -2.47 -10.94 12.08
C PHE A 136 -1.73 -12.26 11.81
N ALA A 137 -2.18 -13.33 12.45
CA ALA A 137 -1.69 -14.68 12.22
C ALA A 137 -2.27 -15.25 10.91
N GLY A 138 -1.66 -16.30 10.36
CA GLY A 138 -2.19 -16.98 9.15
C GLY A 138 -3.61 -17.55 9.32
N THR A 139 -4.06 -17.71 10.57
CA THR A 139 -5.40 -18.12 11.01
C THR A 139 -6.41 -16.97 11.04
N GLY A 140 -5.99 -15.72 10.84
CA GLY A 140 -6.84 -14.53 10.85
C GLY A 140 -6.80 -13.73 12.15
N ASP A 141 -6.28 -14.32 13.23
CA ASP A 141 -6.25 -13.68 14.56
C ASP A 141 -5.43 -12.38 14.56
N PRO A 142 -5.98 -11.25 15.05
CA PRO A 142 -5.20 -10.06 15.31
C PRO A 142 -4.04 -10.35 16.26
N LEU A 143 -2.86 -9.85 15.94
CA LEU A 143 -1.66 -9.91 16.79
C LEU A 143 -1.51 -8.60 17.57
N GLY A 144 -2.51 -8.28 18.37
CA GLY A 144 -2.53 -7.09 19.20
C GLY A 144 -3.92 -6.53 19.41
N LEU A 145 -3.96 -5.42 20.16
CA LEU A 145 -5.19 -4.81 20.63
C LEU A 145 -6.17 -4.57 19.47
N GLN A 146 -7.42 -4.96 19.66
CA GLN A 146 -8.51 -4.45 18.84
C GLN A 146 -9.70 -4.11 19.74
N ILE A 147 -10.15 -2.87 19.63
CA ILE A 147 -11.41 -2.41 20.22
C ILE A 147 -12.28 -1.86 19.09
N SER A 148 -13.51 -2.35 19.01
CA SER A 148 -14.53 -1.90 18.06
C SER A 148 -15.77 -1.48 18.83
N ASP A 149 -16.18 -0.22 18.72
CA ASP A 149 -17.34 0.33 19.43
C ASP A 149 -17.31 0.09 20.96
N GLY A 150 -16.10 0.19 21.51
CA GLY A 150 -15.70 -0.04 22.90
C GLY A 150 -15.70 -1.50 23.36
N GLU A 151 -16.11 -2.46 22.51
CA GLU A 151 -15.95 -3.90 22.77
C GLU A 151 -14.50 -4.32 22.53
N LEU A 152 -13.89 -5.01 23.49
CA LEU A 152 -12.57 -5.62 23.38
C LEU A 152 -12.65 -6.90 22.56
N ILE A 153 -12.15 -6.82 21.33
CA ILE A 153 -12.16 -7.92 20.36
C ILE A 153 -10.91 -8.79 20.48
N SER A 154 -9.75 -8.17 20.75
CA SER A 154 -8.47 -8.86 20.93
C SER A 154 -7.59 -8.09 21.92
N GLU A 155 -6.88 -8.78 22.80
CA GLU A 155 -6.04 -8.14 23.80
C GLU A 155 -4.74 -7.53 23.21
N PRO A 156 -4.12 -6.55 23.90
CA PRO A 156 -2.80 -6.05 23.55
C PRO A 156 -1.73 -7.14 23.46
N TYR A 157 -0.90 -7.06 22.42
CA TYR A 157 0.35 -7.82 22.37
C TYR A 157 1.36 -7.16 23.34
N PRO A 158 2.06 -7.94 24.18
CA PRO A 158 2.97 -7.37 25.18
C PRO A 158 3.98 -6.37 24.60
N GLY A 159 4.02 -5.16 25.16
CA GLY A 159 4.96 -4.10 24.80
C GLY A 159 4.70 -3.44 23.44
N ARG A 160 3.67 -3.85 22.70
CA ARG A 160 3.38 -3.36 21.35
C ARG A 160 2.55 -2.09 21.38
N SER A 161 2.94 -1.09 20.58
CA SER A 161 2.21 0.16 20.50
C SER A 161 0.84 0.02 19.84
N GLY A 162 -0.12 0.79 20.32
CA GLY A 162 -1.43 0.97 19.70
C GLY A 162 -1.78 2.43 19.51
N PHE A 163 -2.84 2.62 18.74
CA PHE A 163 -3.56 3.88 18.59
C PHE A 163 -5.01 3.62 19.01
N GLY A 164 -5.58 4.52 19.80
CA GLY A 164 -7.00 4.49 20.15
C GLY A 164 -7.62 5.87 20.16
N ILE A 165 -8.95 5.90 20.17
CA ILE A 165 -9.73 7.10 20.39
C ILE A 165 -10.89 6.77 21.33
N THR A 166 -11.13 7.63 22.30
CA THR A 166 -12.29 7.55 23.19
C THR A 166 -13.55 8.10 22.50
N ARG A 167 -14.71 7.88 23.11
CA ARG A 167 -16.00 8.32 22.52
C ARG A 167 -16.11 9.84 22.38
N ASP A 168 -15.41 10.60 23.22
CA ASP A 168 -15.31 12.07 23.19
C ASP A 168 -14.18 12.59 22.27
N GLY A 169 -13.49 11.70 21.55
CA GLY A 169 -12.50 12.08 20.54
C GLY A 169 -11.08 12.27 21.05
N ARG A 170 -10.78 11.94 22.31
CA ARG A 170 -9.41 11.97 22.84
C ARG A 170 -8.61 10.79 22.28
N ALA A 171 -7.49 11.10 21.64
CA ALA A 171 -6.59 10.09 21.11
C ALA A 171 -5.68 9.50 22.19
N LEU A 172 -5.37 8.21 22.06
CA LEU A 172 -4.52 7.42 22.94
C LEU A 172 -3.39 6.80 22.11
N TRP A 173 -2.16 6.80 22.63
CA TRP A 173 -0.97 6.32 21.89
C TRP A 173 0.00 5.56 22.78
N GLY A 174 0.70 4.60 22.18
CA GLY A 174 1.83 3.90 22.80
C GLY A 174 1.50 2.48 23.25
N PRO A 175 2.43 1.83 23.97
CA PRO A 175 2.25 0.45 24.43
C PRO A 175 1.09 0.33 25.41
N VAL A 176 0.32 -0.74 25.28
CA VAL A 176 -0.86 -1.02 26.12
C VAL A 176 -0.67 -2.33 26.86
N ARG A 177 -0.97 -2.34 28.16
CA ARG A 177 -0.95 -3.52 29.01
C ARG A 177 -2.37 -3.95 29.34
N PHE A 178 -2.59 -5.26 29.28
CA PHE A 178 -3.83 -5.92 29.68
C PHE A 178 -3.77 -6.32 31.17
N SER A 179 -4.84 -6.05 31.91
CA SER A 179 -5.02 -6.51 33.29
C SER A 179 -6.48 -6.89 33.50
N ALA A 180 -6.76 -8.16 33.73
CA ALA A 180 -8.14 -8.62 33.84
C ALA A 180 -8.30 -9.69 34.91
N THR A 181 -9.44 -9.64 35.60
CA THR A 181 -9.80 -10.59 36.66
C THR A 181 -11.23 -11.04 36.45
N ILE A 182 -11.50 -12.30 36.78
CA ILE A 182 -12.85 -12.84 36.88
C ILE A 182 -13.17 -13.23 38.31
N LYS A 183 -14.43 -13.06 38.72
CA LYS A 183 -15.00 -13.64 39.93
C LYS A 183 -16.08 -14.65 39.53
N VAL A 184 -16.00 -15.86 40.07
CA VAL A 184 -16.98 -16.94 39.86
C VAL A 184 -17.36 -17.53 41.22
N GLY A 185 -18.64 -17.43 41.60
CA GLY A 185 -19.11 -17.95 42.89
C GLY A 185 -18.30 -17.42 44.09
N GLY A 186 -17.91 -16.13 44.04
CA GLY A 186 -17.09 -15.47 45.07
C GLY A 186 -15.57 -15.70 44.99
N ARG A 187 -15.08 -16.60 44.13
CA ARG A 187 -13.64 -16.88 43.96
C ARG A 187 -13.07 -16.06 42.81
N SER A 188 -11.86 -15.53 42.96
CA SER A 188 -11.21 -14.70 41.94
C SER A 188 -10.10 -15.44 41.20
N PHE A 189 -9.92 -15.14 39.91
CA PHE A 189 -8.82 -15.68 39.09
C PHE A 189 -8.38 -14.68 38.00
N PRO A 190 -7.09 -14.60 37.64
CA PRO A 190 -6.64 -13.74 36.55
C PRO A 190 -7.08 -14.26 35.17
N ILE A 191 -7.52 -13.34 34.31
CA ILE A 191 -7.77 -13.61 32.89
C ILE A 191 -6.49 -13.33 32.10
N HIS A 192 -6.14 -14.22 31.17
CA HIS A 192 -4.87 -14.17 30.44
C HIS A 192 -5.02 -13.71 28.98
N GLY A 193 -6.24 -13.68 28.43
CA GLY A 193 -6.48 -13.22 27.07
C GLY A 193 -7.94 -13.35 26.65
N VAL A 194 -8.23 -12.85 25.45
CA VAL A 194 -9.58 -12.81 24.86
C VAL A 194 -9.49 -13.28 23.41
N ASN A 195 -10.38 -14.19 22.99
CA ASN A 195 -10.53 -14.59 21.59
C ASN A 195 -9.22 -15.11 20.95
N ARG A 196 -8.44 -15.92 21.68
CA ARG A 196 -7.24 -16.58 21.16
C ARG A 196 -7.08 -18.01 21.71
N PRO A 197 -6.26 -18.87 21.10
CA PRO A 197 -5.96 -20.17 21.70
C PRO A 197 -5.40 -20.04 23.13
N ARG A 198 -5.86 -20.91 24.03
CA ARG A 198 -5.34 -21.01 25.41
C ARG A 198 -4.01 -21.75 25.45
N GLY A 199 -3.06 -21.22 26.20
CA GLY A 199 -1.82 -21.87 26.58
C GLY A 199 -1.94 -22.62 27.90
N ALA A 200 -0.81 -23.14 28.38
CA ALA A 200 -0.74 -23.83 29.67
C ALA A 200 -1.01 -22.87 30.84
N ASN A 201 -1.83 -23.30 31.79
CA ASN A 201 -2.23 -22.56 33.01
C ASN A 201 -3.07 -21.29 32.76
N GLU A 202 -3.44 -21.01 31.52
CA GLU A 202 -4.18 -19.80 31.17
C GLU A 202 -5.69 -19.97 31.29
N LEU A 203 -6.35 -18.85 31.57
CA LEU A 203 -7.80 -18.65 31.46
C LEU A 203 -8.08 -17.67 30.31
N ILE A 204 -8.81 -18.11 29.29
CA ILE A 204 -9.17 -17.30 28.13
C ILE A 204 -10.68 -17.13 28.02
N LEU A 205 -11.12 -15.94 27.65
CA LEU A 205 -12.52 -15.63 27.34
C LEU A 205 -12.74 -15.72 25.83
N PHE A 206 -13.72 -16.51 25.42
CA PHE A 206 -14.18 -16.58 24.03
C PHE A 206 -15.55 -15.94 23.89
N THR A 207 -15.63 -14.90 23.06
CA THR A 207 -16.85 -14.16 22.73
C THR A 207 -17.35 -14.55 21.34
N PRO A 208 -18.60 -14.21 20.99
CA PRO A 208 -19.14 -14.43 19.63
C PRO A 208 -18.31 -13.80 18.51
N ARG A 209 -17.45 -12.82 18.85
CA ARG A 209 -16.53 -12.17 17.92
C ARG A 209 -15.34 -13.05 17.53
N PHE A 210 -15.06 -14.12 18.28
CA PHE A 210 -14.00 -15.07 17.94
C PHE A 210 -14.39 -15.98 16.77
N ALA A 211 -15.34 -16.89 17.03
CA ALA A 211 -15.76 -17.96 16.13
C ALA A 211 -17.11 -18.51 16.60
N GLU A 212 -17.63 -19.54 15.92
CA GLU A 212 -18.83 -20.26 16.39
C GLU A 212 -18.56 -21.13 17.62
N ARG A 213 -17.30 -21.53 17.81
CA ARG A 213 -16.87 -22.44 18.87
C ARG A 213 -15.48 -22.04 19.37
N SER A 214 -15.13 -22.43 20.60
CA SER A 214 -13.83 -22.10 21.19
C SER A 214 -12.63 -22.71 20.44
N GLY A 215 -12.82 -23.76 19.63
CA GLY A 215 -11.74 -24.38 18.85
C GLY A 215 -10.64 -25.03 19.71
N THR A 216 -10.92 -25.27 20.99
CA THR A 216 -9.98 -25.75 21.99
C THR A 216 -9.88 -27.28 22.01
N ASN A 217 -8.69 -27.80 22.32
CA ASN A 217 -8.47 -29.22 22.59
C ASN A 217 -9.10 -29.67 23.94
N PRO A 218 -9.23 -30.99 24.21
CA PRO A 218 -9.87 -31.51 25.44
C PRO A 218 -9.04 -31.37 26.73
N PHE A 219 -7.79 -30.89 26.68
CA PHE A 219 -6.90 -30.82 27.85
C PHE A 219 -7.23 -29.63 28.79
N GLY A 220 -8.50 -29.42 29.13
CA GLY A 220 -8.93 -28.28 29.93
C GLY A 220 -10.33 -28.41 30.52
N ALA A 221 -10.80 -27.30 31.07
CA ALA A 221 -12.18 -27.12 31.51
C ALA A 221 -12.77 -25.90 30.80
N GLU A 222 -14.00 -26.00 30.34
CA GLU A 222 -14.75 -24.88 29.78
C GLU A 222 -16.05 -24.70 30.55
N VAL A 223 -16.50 -23.46 30.70
CA VAL A 223 -17.84 -23.15 31.21
C VAL A 223 -18.50 -22.12 30.30
N VAL A 224 -19.81 -22.24 30.14
CA VAL A 224 -20.63 -21.34 29.33
C VAL A 224 -21.28 -20.33 30.27
N VAL A 225 -21.17 -19.05 29.92
CA VAL A 225 -21.75 -17.94 30.66
C VAL A 225 -22.78 -17.23 29.78
N GLU A 226 -23.97 -17.03 30.31
CA GLU A 226 -25.09 -16.34 29.64
C GLU A 226 -25.53 -15.10 30.43
N TRP A 227 -26.46 -14.34 29.87
CA TRP A 227 -27.07 -13.15 30.48
C TRP A 227 -26.05 -12.05 30.78
N LEU A 228 -25.14 -11.82 29.84
CA LEU A 228 -24.12 -10.79 30.02
C LEU A 228 -24.75 -9.40 30.10
N SER A 229 -24.33 -8.60 31.09
CA SER A 229 -24.78 -7.21 31.24
C SER A 229 -24.34 -6.29 30.09
N GLY A 230 -23.44 -6.76 29.22
CA GLY A 230 -23.01 -6.09 28.01
C GLY A 230 -21.78 -6.77 27.36
N PRO A 231 -21.27 -6.22 26.25
CA PRO A 231 -20.02 -6.71 25.65
C PRO A 231 -18.83 -6.50 26.59
N LEU A 232 -17.73 -7.22 26.37
CA LEU A 232 -16.50 -7.04 27.14
C LEU A 232 -15.91 -5.64 26.87
N ARG A 233 -15.92 -4.75 27.86
CA ARG A 233 -15.39 -3.38 27.76
C ARG A 233 -14.39 -3.11 28.87
N ALA A 234 -13.29 -2.43 28.54
CA ALA A 234 -12.32 -2.00 29.54
C ALA A 234 -12.91 -0.90 30.44
N GLY A 235 -12.76 -1.04 31.76
CA GLY A 235 -13.32 -0.15 32.78
C GLY A 235 -14.79 -0.38 33.12
N VAL A 236 -15.45 -1.37 32.51
CA VAL A 236 -16.85 -1.71 32.79
C VAL A 236 -16.91 -3.14 33.32
N LYS A 237 -17.59 -3.33 34.46
CA LYS A 237 -17.87 -4.66 34.99
C LYS A 237 -18.91 -5.35 34.14
N VAL A 238 -18.58 -6.54 33.66
CA VAL A 238 -19.50 -7.38 32.90
C VAL A 238 -19.92 -8.54 33.78
N GLU A 239 -21.23 -8.67 33.99
CA GLU A 239 -21.81 -9.67 34.88
C GLU A 239 -22.59 -10.69 34.06
N GLY A 240 -22.67 -11.93 34.52
CA GLY A 240 -23.44 -13.00 33.89
C GLY A 240 -23.58 -14.21 34.82
N THR A 241 -24.12 -15.30 34.30
CA THR A 241 -24.38 -16.53 35.07
C THR A 241 -23.93 -17.76 34.31
N ILE A 242 -23.32 -18.73 35.00
CA ILE A 242 -22.92 -20.01 34.38
C ILE A 242 -24.17 -20.82 34.00
N SER A 243 -24.34 -21.12 32.71
CA SER A 243 -25.41 -21.98 32.21
C SER A 243 -24.98 -23.44 32.04
N ASP A 244 -23.69 -23.70 31.80
CA ASP A 244 -23.17 -25.04 31.54
C ASP A 244 -21.69 -25.19 31.94
N THR A 245 -21.28 -26.40 32.31
CA THR A 245 -19.91 -26.75 32.69
C THR A 245 -19.43 -27.99 31.93
N ARG A 246 -18.28 -27.90 31.26
CA ARG A 246 -17.77 -28.93 30.35
C ARG A 246 -16.29 -29.22 30.60
N PHE A 247 -15.99 -30.40 31.12
CA PHE A 247 -14.61 -30.78 31.47
C PHE A 247 -14.09 -31.87 30.53
N GLY A 248 -12.82 -31.76 30.11
CA GLY A 248 -12.18 -32.79 29.29
C GLY A 248 -12.68 -32.88 27.84
N GLN A 249 -13.42 -31.87 27.35
CA GLN A 249 -14.06 -31.87 26.03
C GLN A 249 -13.44 -30.84 25.09
N GLY A 250 -13.48 -29.56 25.46
CA GLY A 250 -13.08 -28.45 24.60
C GLY A 250 -14.08 -28.19 23.45
N ASN A 251 -13.75 -27.23 22.59
CA ASN A 251 -14.52 -26.86 21.40
C ASN A 251 -16.02 -26.59 21.65
N THR A 252 -16.32 -25.94 22.77
CA THR A 252 -17.68 -25.56 23.18
C THR A 252 -18.27 -24.50 22.23
N PRO A 253 -19.54 -24.63 21.80
CA PRO A 253 -20.24 -23.58 21.08
C PRO A 253 -20.28 -22.28 21.88
N ILE A 254 -20.01 -21.15 21.23
CA ILE A 254 -20.03 -19.85 21.89
C ILE A 254 -21.44 -19.25 21.74
N PRO A 255 -22.17 -18.99 22.84
CA PRO A 255 -23.52 -18.43 22.78
C PRO A 255 -23.50 -16.97 22.29
N MET A 256 -24.47 -16.57 21.46
CA MET A 256 -24.54 -15.22 20.87
C MET A 256 -24.65 -14.09 21.91
N ASP A 257 -25.32 -14.34 23.03
CA ASP A 257 -25.53 -13.38 24.12
C ASP A 257 -24.70 -13.73 25.37
N GLY A 258 -23.57 -14.41 25.16
CA GLY A 258 -22.74 -14.92 26.24
C GLY A 258 -21.27 -15.08 25.88
N LEU A 259 -20.56 -15.88 26.67
CA LEU A 259 -19.16 -16.21 26.43
C LEU A 259 -18.82 -17.63 26.90
N VAL A 260 -17.69 -18.15 26.44
CA VAL A 260 -17.09 -19.37 26.97
C VAL A 260 -15.82 -18.99 27.72
N LEU A 261 -15.71 -19.43 28.98
CA LEU A 261 -14.45 -19.39 29.72
C LEU A 261 -13.72 -20.70 29.47
N SER A 262 -12.46 -20.65 29.06
CA SER A 262 -11.66 -21.84 28.78
C SER A 262 -10.36 -21.82 29.58
N GLY A 263 -10.18 -22.81 30.45
CA GLY A 263 -9.04 -22.93 31.35
C GLY A 263 -8.18 -24.15 31.07
N HIS A 264 -6.87 -24.00 31.23
CA HIS A 264 -5.90 -25.11 31.32
C HIS A 264 -5.22 -25.11 32.69
N GLY A 265 -4.74 -26.26 33.18
CA GLY A 265 -3.92 -26.35 34.39
C GLY A 265 -4.58 -25.68 35.60
N ALA A 266 -3.89 -24.68 36.20
CA ALA A 266 -4.44 -23.93 37.33
C ALA A 266 -5.81 -23.28 37.03
N ALA A 267 -5.99 -22.70 35.84
CA ALA A 267 -7.27 -22.13 35.41
C ALA A 267 -8.35 -23.20 35.25
N ALA A 268 -8.00 -24.39 34.77
CA ALA A 268 -8.96 -25.49 34.68
C ALA A 268 -9.44 -25.93 36.07
N ASN A 269 -8.53 -25.99 37.06
CA ASN A 269 -8.89 -26.31 38.43
C ASN A 269 -9.79 -25.24 39.06
N PHE A 270 -9.54 -23.96 38.75
CA PHE A 270 -10.43 -22.87 39.15
C PHE A 270 -11.86 -23.06 38.61
N LEU A 271 -11.99 -23.36 37.31
CA LEU A 271 -13.29 -23.56 36.65
C LEU A 271 -14.02 -24.83 37.10
N LYS A 272 -13.31 -25.92 37.41
CA LYS A 272 -13.92 -27.19 37.88
C LYS A 272 -14.66 -27.08 39.21
N ALA A 273 -14.36 -26.07 40.01
CA ALA A 273 -15.06 -25.81 41.26
C ALA A 273 -16.26 -24.85 41.08
N ALA A 274 -16.57 -24.43 39.85
CA ALA A 274 -17.75 -23.64 39.55
C ALA A 274 -18.97 -24.53 39.29
N ASN A 275 -20.16 -24.03 39.60
CA ASN A 275 -21.43 -24.71 39.39
C ASN A 275 -22.31 -23.90 38.43
N THR A 276 -23.27 -24.59 37.81
CA THR A 276 -24.35 -23.90 37.10
C THR A 276 -25.12 -22.99 38.07
N GLY A 277 -25.50 -21.80 37.62
CA GLY A 277 -26.12 -20.77 38.46
C GLY A 277 -25.13 -19.88 39.21
N ASP A 278 -23.82 -20.18 39.23
CA ASP A 278 -22.83 -19.29 39.83
C ASP A 278 -22.80 -17.94 39.09
N ALA A 279 -22.81 -16.86 39.87
CA ALA A 279 -22.60 -15.51 39.34
C ALA A 279 -21.16 -15.33 38.86
N VAL A 280 -21.03 -14.68 37.71
CA VAL A 280 -19.77 -14.33 37.05
C VAL A 280 -19.66 -12.81 36.98
N CYS A 281 -18.50 -12.26 37.36
CA CYS A 281 -18.19 -10.85 37.19
C CYS A 281 -16.78 -10.71 36.59
N VAL A 282 -16.69 -10.09 35.42
CA VAL A 282 -15.46 -9.83 34.67
C VAL A 282 -15.10 -8.36 34.79
N GLU A 283 -13.84 -8.09 35.13
CA GLU A 283 -13.28 -6.75 35.23
C GLU A 283 -11.99 -6.69 34.41
N ILE A 284 -11.96 -5.79 33.44
CA ILE A 284 -10.85 -5.60 32.49
C ILE A 284 -10.38 -4.16 32.59
N HIS A 285 -9.07 -3.96 32.70
CA HIS A 285 -8.41 -2.67 32.65
C HIS A 285 -7.31 -2.67 31.60
N LEU A 286 -7.25 -1.56 30.84
CA LEU A 286 -6.19 -1.31 29.87
C LEU A 286 -5.34 -0.14 30.34
N ILE A 287 -4.02 -0.35 30.37
CA ILE A 287 -3.08 0.58 30.99
C ILE A 287 -2.00 0.91 29.97
N GLY A 288 -1.96 2.17 29.55
CA GLY A 288 -1.01 2.72 28.60
C GLY A 288 0.35 3.07 29.21
N GLU A 289 1.19 3.67 28.37
CA GLU A 289 2.50 4.22 28.76
C GLU A 289 2.36 5.21 29.93
N GLY A 290 3.26 5.14 30.91
CA GLY A 290 3.22 6.03 32.08
C GLY A 290 2.04 5.82 33.03
N GLY A 291 1.27 4.73 32.86
CA GLY A 291 0.09 4.44 33.69
C GLY A 291 -1.19 5.15 33.23
N GLU A 292 -1.19 5.75 32.03
CA GLU A 292 -2.41 6.34 31.45
C GLU A 292 -3.51 5.29 31.35
N SER A 293 -4.72 5.61 31.79
CA SER A 293 -5.86 4.71 31.61
C SER A 293 -6.34 4.71 30.16
N TRP A 294 -6.48 3.52 29.60
CA TRP A 294 -7.13 3.25 28.31
C TRP A 294 -8.55 2.73 28.49
N ASP A 295 -9.06 2.69 29.72
CA ASP A 295 -10.46 2.40 29.99
C ASP A 295 -11.35 3.44 29.30
N GLY A 296 -12.45 2.98 28.71
CA GLY A 296 -13.32 3.84 27.89
C GLY A 296 -12.79 4.15 26.48
N ALA A 297 -11.68 3.53 26.03
CA ALA A 297 -11.32 3.51 24.62
C ALA A 297 -12.50 2.98 23.78
N TRP A 298 -12.85 3.69 22.70
CA TRP A 298 -14.02 3.38 21.86
C TRP A 298 -13.63 2.70 20.55
N GLN A 299 -12.55 3.15 19.92
CA GLN A 299 -11.88 2.42 18.85
C GLN A 299 -10.42 2.29 19.22
N ALA A 300 -9.82 1.13 18.99
CA ALA A 300 -8.39 0.97 19.18
C ALA A 300 -7.83 -0.12 18.29
N ILE A 301 -6.59 0.08 17.86
CA ILE A 301 -5.85 -0.88 17.05
C ILE A 301 -4.40 -0.94 17.51
N GLY A 302 -3.94 -2.15 17.80
CA GLY A 302 -2.56 -2.49 18.10
C GLY A 302 -1.82 -2.81 16.80
N ALA A 303 -0.67 -2.17 16.63
CA ALA A 303 0.19 -2.42 15.48
C ALA A 303 1.63 -2.07 15.86
N GLY A 304 2.23 -1.04 15.30
CA GLY A 304 3.59 -0.63 15.58
C GLY A 304 4.60 -1.08 14.50
N PRO A 305 5.89 -0.80 14.70
CA PRO A 305 6.45 -0.07 15.85
C PRO A 305 5.99 1.39 15.90
N ARG A 306 6.17 2.04 17.05
CA ARG A 306 6.00 3.50 17.16
C ARG A 306 7.00 4.19 16.23
N LEU A 307 6.51 5.17 15.48
CA LEU A 307 7.30 5.95 14.52
C LEU A 307 7.66 7.30 15.13
N LEU A 308 6.66 8.00 15.69
CA LEU A 308 6.81 9.33 16.29
C LEU A 308 6.22 9.37 17.70
N LYS A 309 6.86 10.18 18.56
CA LYS A 309 6.38 10.56 19.89
C LYS A 309 6.69 12.03 20.10
N ASN A 310 5.69 12.85 20.42
CA ASN A 310 5.85 14.29 20.65
C ASN A 310 6.63 15.02 19.53
N GLY A 311 6.47 14.59 18.27
CA GLY A 311 7.16 15.16 17.11
C GLY A 311 8.58 14.66 16.86
N ALA A 312 9.12 13.78 17.71
CA ALA A 312 10.43 13.17 17.53
C ALA A 312 10.31 11.71 17.03
N VAL A 313 11.28 11.27 16.22
CA VAL A 313 11.40 9.87 15.79
C VAL A 313 11.64 8.98 17.00
N CYS A 314 10.81 7.95 17.16
CA CYS A 314 10.78 7.07 18.34
C CYS A 314 10.70 5.58 17.94
N LEU A 315 11.67 5.11 17.15
CA LEU A 315 11.74 3.73 16.69
C LEU A 315 12.40 2.82 17.74
N LYS A 316 11.60 1.97 18.41
CA LYS A 316 12.11 0.91 19.31
C LYS A 316 11.57 -0.48 18.95
N PRO A 317 11.67 -0.91 17.68
CA PRO A 317 11.00 -2.11 17.20
C PRO A 317 11.36 -3.41 17.93
N GLY A 318 12.62 -3.57 18.35
CA GLY A 318 13.05 -4.75 19.11
C GLY A 318 12.36 -4.85 20.47
N ALA A 319 12.14 -3.72 21.14
CA ALA A 319 11.41 -3.67 22.41
C ALA A 319 9.90 -3.92 22.23
N GLU A 320 9.37 -3.66 21.04
CA GLU A 320 7.96 -3.91 20.67
C GLU A 320 7.75 -5.30 20.03
N GLY A 321 8.78 -6.16 20.04
CA GLY A 321 8.71 -7.55 19.59
C GLY A 321 8.62 -7.73 18.06
N PHE A 322 9.14 -6.79 17.27
CA PHE A 322 9.17 -6.91 15.82
C PHE A 322 10.38 -7.67 15.29
N ARG A 323 10.13 -8.52 14.28
CA ARG A 323 11.11 -9.37 13.60
C ARG A 323 11.72 -8.65 12.39
N SER A 324 12.85 -9.17 11.90
CA SER A 324 13.65 -8.56 10.83
C SER A 324 12.88 -8.30 9.53
N ASP A 325 11.86 -9.09 9.21
CA ASP A 325 11.00 -8.91 8.03
C ASP A 325 10.22 -7.59 8.04
N VAL A 326 9.92 -7.06 9.23
CA VAL A 326 9.30 -5.73 9.38
C VAL A 326 10.36 -4.63 9.36
N LEU A 327 11.55 -4.90 9.90
CA LEU A 327 12.58 -3.89 10.18
C LEU A 327 13.51 -3.60 9.01
N GLN A 328 13.79 -4.60 8.18
CA GLN A 328 14.84 -4.51 7.18
C GLN A 328 14.31 -3.98 5.85
N GLY A 329 15.06 -3.03 5.30
CA GLY A 329 14.88 -2.53 3.94
C GLY A 329 13.62 -1.71 3.70
N ARG A 330 13.49 -1.31 2.45
CA ARG A 330 12.31 -0.62 1.95
C ARG A 330 11.20 -1.63 1.69
N ALA A 331 10.00 -1.26 2.07
CA ALA A 331 8.82 -2.09 1.85
C ALA A 331 7.59 -1.20 1.60
N PRO A 332 6.50 -1.76 1.07
CA PRO A 332 5.20 -1.14 1.19
C PRO A 332 4.86 -0.94 2.67
N ARG A 333 4.34 0.23 3.04
CA ARG A 333 4.04 0.59 4.43
C ARG A 333 2.63 1.14 4.56
N SER A 334 1.97 0.82 5.67
CA SER A 334 0.79 1.54 6.14
C SER A 334 1.11 2.20 7.47
N ALA A 335 0.52 3.35 7.77
CA ALA A 335 0.67 4.01 9.05
C ALA A 335 -0.56 4.82 9.44
N VAL A 336 -0.73 5.01 10.75
CA VAL A 336 -1.65 5.98 11.32
C VAL A 336 -0.85 6.99 12.14
N ALA A 337 -1.17 8.26 11.94
CA ALA A 337 -0.49 9.36 12.59
C ALA A 337 -1.48 10.48 12.93
N MET A 338 -1.06 11.43 13.76
CA MET A 338 -1.86 12.59 14.09
C MET A 338 -1.01 13.85 14.17
N THR A 339 -1.54 14.93 13.61
CA THR A 339 -0.92 16.26 13.64
C THR A 339 -1.16 16.96 14.98
N ARG A 340 -0.41 18.03 15.26
CA ARG A 340 -0.55 18.82 16.50
C ARG A 340 -1.96 19.40 16.69
N ASP A 341 -2.65 19.75 15.61
CA ASP A 341 -4.03 20.27 15.62
C ASP A 341 -5.11 19.16 15.68
N GLY A 342 -4.69 17.89 15.75
CA GLY A 342 -5.56 16.73 15.95
C GLY A 342 -6.16 16.16 14.68
N LYS A 343 -5.58 16.43 13.50
CA LYS A 343 -5.99 15.79 12.25
C LYS A 343 -5.37 14.39 12.16
N LEU A 344 -6.20 13.40 11.89
CA LEU A 344 -5.78 12.03 11.66
C LEU A 344 -5.12 11.93 10.27
N LEU A 345 -4.02 11.20 10.19
CA LEU A 345 -3.33 10.87 8.95
C LEU A 345 -3.35 9.36 8.76
N LEU A 346 -3.84 8.88 7.60
CA LEU A 346 -3.72 7.50 7.16
C LEU A 346 -2.80 7.44 5.95
N ALA A 347 -1.67 6.75 6.08
CA ALA A 347 -0.65 6.71 5.03
C ALA A 347 -0.54 5.31 4.44
N ALA A 348 -0.51 5.21 3.12
CA ALA A 348 -0.22 3.99 2.37
C ALA A 348 0.89 4.28 1.35
N VAL A 349 1.98 3.53 1.45
CA VAL A 349 3.17 3.66 0.61
C VAL A 349 3.30 2.39 -0.21
N ASP A 350 3.29 2.52 -1.53
CA ASP A 350 3.52 1.39 -2.43
C ASP A 350 4.98 0.94 -2.36
N GLY A 351 5.28 -0.29 -2.78
CA GLY A 351 6.63 -0.82 -2.70
C GLY A 351 6.78 -2.14 -3.44
N ARG A 352 8.05 -2.55 -3.66
CA ARG A 352 8.42 -3.78 -4.40
C ARG A 352 7.88 -3.80 -5.84
N GLN A 353 7.76 -2.62 -6.45
CA GLN A 353 7.20 -2.41 -7.77
C GLN A 353 8.03 -1.39 -8.53
N MET A 354 7.90 -1.38 -9.85
CA MET A 354 8.59 -0.42 -10.71
C MET A 354 8.25 1.05 -10.36
N VAL A 355 7.01 1.30 -9.94
CA VAL A 355 6.52 2.64 -9.57
C VAL A 355 6.93 3.06 -8.16
N SER A 356 7.38 2.13 -7.31
CA SER A 356 7.77 2.42 -5.93
C SER A 356 8.66 1.35 -5.32
N GLY A 357 9.82 1.76 -4.81
CA GLY A 357 10.68 0.93 -3.97
C GLY A 357 10.15 0.76 -2.54
N GLY A 358 9.25 1.66 -2.10
CA GLY A 358 8.78 1.75 -0.72
C GLY A 358 9.72 2.54 0.19
N LEU A 359 9.43 2.50 1.49
CA LEU A 359 10.19 3.23 2.52
C LEU A 359 10.68 2.28 3.62
N THR A 360 11.84 2.61 4.19
CA THR A 360 12.26 2.09 5.50
C THR A 360 11.37 2.68 6.60
N LEU A 361 11.40 2.11 7.80
CA LEU A 361 10.66 2.66 8.94
C LEU A 361 11.13 4.07 9.34
N LEU A 362 12.42 4.35 9.20
CA LEU A 362 12.98 5.68 9.46
C LEU A 362 12.46 6.69 8.43
N GLU A 363 12.57 6.38 7.14
CA GLU A 363 12.08 7.26 6.08
C GLU A 363 10.57 7.50 6.18
N LEU A 364 9.79 6.49 6.60
CA LEU A 364 8.36 6.65 6.87
C LEU A 364 8.11 7.61 8.05
N ALA A 365 8.85 7.46 9.14
CA ALA A 365 8.73 8.35 10.31
C ALA A 365 9.09 9.79 9.97
N GLU A 366 10.17 9.99 9.19
CA GLU A 366 10.61 11.30 8.73
C GLU A 366 9.60 11.93 7.78
N TRP A 367 9.11 11.17 6.80
CA TRP A 367 8.06 11.67 5.90
C TRP A 367 6.79 12.06 6.65
N LEU A 368 6.30 11.24 7.58
CA LEU A 368 5.12 11.60 8.38
C LEU A 368 5.34 12.84 9.25
N ARG A 369 6.55 13.00 9.81
CA ARG A 369 6.92 14.21 10.56
C ARG A 369 6.89 15.44 9.67
N ASP A 370 7.39 15.33 8.44
CA ASP A 370 7.38 16.42 7.44
C ASP A 370 5.95 16.75 6.99
N GLU A 371 5.04 15.76 6.99
CA GLU A 371 3.59 15.97 6.79
C GLU A 371 2.86 16.55 8.02
N GLY A 372 3.61 16.87 9.09
CA GLY A 372 3.13 17.55 10.29
C GLY A 372 2.71 16.64 11.44
N ALA A 373 2.97 15.33 11.36
CA ALA A 373 2.64 14.40 12.44
C ALA A 373 3.49 14.63 13.69
N VAL A 374 2.85 14.52 14.86
CA VAL A 374 3.52 14.52 16.17
C VAL A 374 3.44 13.17 16.88
N GLU A 375 2.43 12.38 16.56
CA GLU A 375 2.27 10.99 17.01
C GLU A 375 2.10 10.11 15.77
N ALA A 376 2.74 8.94 15.75
CA ALA A 376 2.59 8.00 14.65
C ALA A 376 2.98 6.57 15.05
N ILE A 377 2.25 5.60 14.53
CA ILE A 377 2.61 4.18 14.58
C ILE A 377 2.54 3.58 13.17
N ASN A 378 3.41 2.62 12.90
CA ASN A 378 3.31 1.79 11.71
C ASN A 378 2.13 0.80 11.85
N LEU A 379 1.46 0.48 10.75
CA LEU A 379 0.43 -0.54 10.62
C LEU A 379 1.00 -1.77 9.88
N ASP A 380 0.21 -2.84 9.69
CA ASP A 380 0.70 -3.96 8.87
C ASP A 380 1.04 -3.48 7.45
N GLY A 381 2.15 -3.98 6.90
CA GLY A 381 2.72 -3.49 5.66
C GLY A 381 2.79 -4.55 4.57
N GLY A 382 3.73 -4.39 3.64
CA GLY A 382 3.97 -5.37 2.58
C GLY A 382 2.71 -5.60 1.73
N GLY A 383 2.36 -6.87 1.51
CA GLY A 383 1.17 -7.25 0.74
C GLY A 383 -0.16 -6.76 1.33
N SER A 384 -0.19 -6.41 2.62
CA SER A 384 -1.39 -5.92 3.30
C SER A 384 -1.70 -4.45 2.99
N THR A 385 -0.68 -3.67 2.58
CA THR A 385 -0.79 -2.22 2.33
C THR A 385 -1.86 -1.92 1.28
N THR A 386 -3.01 -1.45 1.74
CA THR A 386 -4.16 -1.13 0.89
C THR A 386 -4.91 0.05 1.46
N LEU A 387 -5.07 1.11 0.67
CA LEU A 387 -5.92 2.27 0.94
C LEU A 387 -7.05 2.29 -0.09
N ALA A 388 -8.26 2.07 0.38
CA ALA A 388 -9.48 2.29 -0.39
C ALA A 388 -10.03 3.69 -0.12
N LEU A 389 -10.46 4.37 -1.18
CA LEU A 389 -11.06 5.69 -1.15
C LEU A 389 -12.20 5.74 -2.18
N ARG A 390 -13.39 6.18 -1.78
CA ARG A 390 -14.56 6.26 -2.66
C ARG A 390 -14.78 4.94 -3.43
N GLN A 391 -14.78 3.80 -2.72
CA GLN A 391 -14.95 2.45 -3.29
C GLN A 391 -13.82 1.93 -4.21
N LEU A 392 -12.76 2.71 -4.44
CA LEU A 392 -11.61 2.31 -5.26
C LEU A 392 -10.35 2.15 -4.42
N VAL A 393 -9.46 1.24 -4.80
CA VAL A 393 -8.13 1.15 -4.18
C VAL A 393 -7.20 2.12 -4.89
N VAL A 394 -6.70 3.13 -4.17
CA VAL A 394 -5.94 4.23 -4.78
C VAL A 394 -4.45 3.97 -4.90
N ASN A 395 -3.93 3.05 -4.08
CA ASN A 395 -2.54 2.60 -4.13
C ASN A 395 -2.44 1.28 -4.93
N GLN A 396 -1.23 0.80 -5.20
CA GLN A 396 -1.00 -0.43 -5.96
C GLN A 396 -0.55 -1.59 -5.06
N PRO A 397 -1.42 -2.58 -4.74
CA PRO A 397 -1.02 -3.73 -3.92
C PRO A 397 0.21 -4.46 -4.46
N SER A 398 1.20 -4.67 -3.60
CA SER A 398 2.53 -5.16 -4.01
C SER A 398 2.54 -6.52 -4.72
N GLN A 399 1.53 -7.36 -4.47
CA GLN A 399 1.39 -8.69 -5.10
C GLN A 399 0.52 -8.67 -6.37
N GLY A 400 0.13 -7.49 -6.84
CA GLY A 400 -0.77 -7.31 -8.00
C GLY A 400 -2.25 -7.43 -7.65
N THR A 401 -2.56 -8.04 -6.51
CA THR A 401 -3.91 -8.14 -5.94
C THR A 401 -3.90 -7.74 -4.46
N GLN A 402 -5.07 -7.38 -3.93
CA GLN A 402 -5.23 -7.07 -2.51
C GLN A 402 -5.06 -8.34 -1.67
N ARG A 403 -4.25 -8.27 -0.61
CA ARG A 403 -4.18 -9.34 0.38
C ARG A 403 -5.40 -9.25 1.32
N PRO A 404 -6.07 -10.38 1.62
CA PRO A 404 -7.03 -10.42 2.70
C PRO A 404 -6.36 -10.12 4.06
N VAL A 405 -6.91 -9.15 4.80
CA VAL A 405 -6.43 -8.71 6.12
C VAL A 405 -7.46 -8.99 7.21
N ALA A 406 -7.03 -8.99 8.47
CA ALA A 406 -7.91 -9.30 9.61
C ALA A 406 -8.79 -8.12 10.04
N ASN A 407 -8.28 -6.90 9.93
CA ASN A 407 -8.97 -5.68 10.34
C ASN A 407 -8.48 -4.46 9.55
N ALA A 408 -9.21 -3.36 9.69
CA ALA A 408 -8.95 -2.10 9.01
C ALA A 408 -9.39 -0.91 9.88
N LEU A 409 -8.79 0.26 9.61
CA LEU A 409 -9.34 1.55 10.03
C LEU A 409 -10.23 2.09 8.91
N VAL A 410 -11.42 2.55 9.28
CA VAL A 410 -12.45 3.01 8.38
C VAL A 410 -12.86 4.44 8.74
N ILE A 411 -12.96 5.31 7.75
CA ILE A 411 -13.55 6.65 7.88
C ILE A 411 -14.90 6.63 7.17
N ALA A 412 -15.96 6.80 7.94
CA ALA A 412 -17.34 6.80 7.47
C ALA A 412 -18.06 8.11 7.82
N LEU A 413 -19.07 8.45 7.02
CA LEU A 413 -20.01 9.53 7.30
C LEU A 413 -21.35 8.94 7.74
N ASP A 414 -21.92 9.47 8.82
CA ASP A 414 -23.24 9.07 9.32
C ASP A 414 -24.18 10.30 9.41
N PRO A 415 -25.30 10.34 8.65
CA PRO A 415 -25.70 9.39 7.62
C PRO A 415 -24.89 9.55 6.33
N GLN A 416 -24.81 8.47 5.54
CA GLN A 416 -24.28 8.59 4.18
C GLN A 416 -25.26 9.40 3.32
N PRO A 417 -24.79 10.27 2.40
CA PRO A 417 -25.66 11.09 1.55
C PRO A 417 -26.58 10.25 0.64
N ALA A 418 -27.41 10.84 -0.21
CA ALA A 418 -28.10 10.07 -1.27
C ALA A 418 -27.12 9.77 -2.43
N ALA A 419 -27.41 8.73 -3.22
CA ALA A 419 -26.57 8.42 -4.39
C ALA A 419 -26.96 9.40 -5.49
N GLU A 420 -25.99 10.13 -6.05
CA GLU A 420 -26.28 10.89 -7.25
C GLU A 420 -26.48 9.95 -8.44
N GLU A 421 -27.52 10.24 -9.23
CA GLU A 421 -27.84 9.51 -10.45
C GLU A 421 -27.13 10.14 -11.66
N GLY A 422 -26.88 9.32 -12.67
CA GLY A 422 -26.27 9.73 -13.93
C GLY A 422 -25.29 8.70 -14.49
N GLU A 423 -25.11 8.72 -15.80
CA GLU A 423 -24.14 7.89 -16.50
C GLU A 423 -22.75 8.53 -16.41
N LEU A 424 -21.73 7.76 -16.01
CA LEU A 424 -20.33 8.19 -15.96
C LEU A 424 -19.55 7.55 -17.09
N ALA A 425 -18.66 8.32 -17.72
CA ALA A 425 -17.71 7.79 -18.70
C ALA A 425 -16.30 8.25 -18.38
N LEU A 426 -15.38 7.31 -18.60
CA LEU A 426 -13.96 7.57 -18.71
C LEU A 426 -13.67 7.84 -20.18
N LEU A 427 -13.40 9.09 -20.53
CA LEU A 427 -13.10 9.48 -21.89
C LEU A 427 -11.59 9.35 -22.11
N ALA A 428 -11.21 8.55 -23.10
CA ALA A 428 -9.85 8.45 -23.59
C ALA A 428 -9.40 9.77 -24.24
N PRO A 429 -8.09 10.03 -24.36
CA PRO A 429 -7.62 11.16 -25.17
C PRO A 429 -8.13 11.07 -26.61
N GLU A 430 -8.30 12.23 -27.24
CA GLU A 430 -8.71 12.30 -28.66
C GLU A 430 -7.79 11.46 -29.56
N GLY A 431 -8.40 10.67 -30.45
CA GLY A 431 -7.70 9.83 -31.42
C GLY A 431 -7.25 8.46 -30.90
N MET A 432 -7.56 8.11 -29.65
CA MET A 432 -7.28 6.78 -29.10
C MET A 432 -8.56 5.92 -29.09
N GLU A 433 -8.68 5.02 -30.05
CA GLU A 433 -9.77 4.04 -30.12
C GLU A 433 -9.38 2.71 -29.44
N PRO A 434 -10.31 2.04 -28.74
CA PRO A 434 -10.04 0.72 -28.18
C PRO A 434 -9.75 -0.32 -29.26
N VAL A 435 -8.77 -1.19 -29.01
CA VAL A 435 -8.49 -2.39 -29.79
C VAL A 435 -8.80 -3.59 -28.90
N GLU A 436 -9.72 -4.46 -29.32
CA GLU A 436 -10.19 -5.61 -28.53
C GLU A 436 -10.64 -5.21 -27.11
N ASP A 437 -11.46 -4.16 -27.03
CA ASP A 437 -11.99 -3.57 -25.80
C ASP A 437 -10.93 -3.00 -24.83
N ALA A 438 -9.70 -2.75 -25.30
CA ALA A 438 -8.64 -2.14 -24.50
C ALA A 438 -8.00 -0.94 -25.20
N LEU A 439 -7.73 0.12 -24.44
CA LEU A 439 -6.89 1.22 -24.90
C LEU A 439 -5.43 0.77 -24.86
N VAL A 440 -4.80 0.68 -26.04
CA VAL A 440 -3.42 0.20 -26.19
C VAL A 440 -2.46 1.38 -26.18
N MET A 441 -1.45 1.32 -25.32
CA MET A 441 -0.48 2.40 -25.13
C MET A 441 0.94 1.84 -24.97
N PRO A 442 1.94 2.36 -25.70
CA PRO A 442 3.34 2.00 -25.49
C PRO A 442 3.85 2.46 -24.13
N ALA A 443 4.77 1.70 -23.53
CA ALA A 443 5.46 2.13 -22.32
C ALA A 443 6.17 3.46 -22.55
N GLY A 444 6.05 4.38 -21.60
CA GLY A 444 6.58 5.74 -21.67
C GLY A 444 5.66 6.77 -22.34
N THR A 445 4.50 6.39 -22.90
CA THR A 445 3.55 7.39 -23.43
C THR A 445 2.62 7.88 -22.33
N ARG A 446 2.70 9.16 -21.95
CA ARG A 446 1.75 9.73 -20.99
C ARG A 446 0.38 9.93 -21.63
N VAL A 447 -0.65 9.42 -20.95
CA VAL A 447 -2.05 9.44 -21.39
C VAL A 447 -2.87 10.06 -20.26
N ARG A 448 -3.65 11.11 -20.53
CA ARG A 448 -4.53 11.71 -19.53
C ARG A 448 -5.98 11.37 -19.82
N PHE A 449 -6.63 10.71 -18.87
CA PHE A 449 -8.05 10.38 -18.92
C PHE A 449 -8.90 11.54 -18.40
N ARG A 450 -10.10 11.69 -18.97
CA ARG A 450 -11.11 12.64 -18.47
C ARG A 450 -12.25 11.87 -17.82
N ALA A 451 -12.61 12.30 -16.62
CA ALA A 451 -13.78 11.80 -15.92
C ALA A 451 -14.98 12.69 -16.26
N ALA A 452 -16.02 12.12 -16.87
CA ALA A 452 -17.17 12.89 -17.32
C ALA A 452 -18.49 12.27 -16.86
N LYS A 453 -19.50 13.13 -16.69
CA LYS A 453 -20.89 12.77 -16.45
C LYS A 453 -21.72 13.12 -17.68
N ARG A 454 -22.67 12.26 -18.03
CA ARG A 454 -23.62 12.52 -19.11
C ARG A 454 -24.73 13.46 -18.64
N LEU A 455 -24.95 14.53 -19.39
CA LEU A 455 -26.03 15.49 -19.16
C LEU A 455 -27.35 15.00 -19.79
N PRO A 456 -28.51 15.54 -19.36
CA PRO A 456 -29.81 15.18 -19.94
C PRO A 456 -29.94 15.42 -21.45
N ASP A 457 -29.14 16.33 -22.01
CA ASP A 457 -29.07 16.62 -23.45
C ASP A 457 -28.19 15.60 -24.23
N GLY A 458 -27.62 14.63 -23.53
CA GLY A 458 -26.77 13.57 -24.08
C GLY A 458 -25.29 13.94 -24.19
N THR A 459 -24.89 15.17 -23.86
CA THR A 459 -23.49 15.63 -23.91
C THR A 459 -22.69 15.19 -22.68
N TRP A 460 -21.36 15.17 -22.81
CA TRP A 460 -20.45 14.84 -21.71
C TRP A 460 -19.86 16.11 -21.08
N GLN A 461 -19.97 16.21 -19.76
CA GLN A 461 -19.36 17.28 -18.97
C GLN A 461 -18.26 16.73 -18.07
N ASP A 462 -17.09 17.36 -18.06
CA ASP A 462 -16.01 17.00 -17.15
C ASP A 462 -16.42 17.21 -15.70
N LEU A 463 -16.07 16.25 -14.85
CA LEU A 463 -16.24 16.33 -13.42
C LEU A 463 -15.10 17.17 -12.80
N PRO A 464 -15.40 17.97 -11.75
CA PRO A 464 -14.37 18.66 -10.98
C PRO A 464 -13.32 17.68 -10.42
N GLU A 465 -12.05 18.06 -10.38
CA GLU A 465 -10.96 17.17 -9.94
C GLU A 465 -11.19 16.63 -8.51
N ASP A 466 -11.74 17.44 -7.60
CA ASP A 466 -12.04 17.06 -6.21
C ASP A 466 -13.24 16.09 -6.09
N ALA A 467 -14.11 16.03 -7.09
CA ALA A 467 -15.23 15.11 -7.14
C ALA A 467 -14.81 13.69 -7.56
N VAL A 468 -13.56 13.51 -7.99
CA VAL A 468 -13.08 12.27 -8.61
C VAL A 468 -11.93 11.67 -7.81
N THR A 469 -11.92 10.35 -7.73
CA THR A 469 -10.79 9.56 -7.22
C THR A 469 -10.40 8.53 -8.28
N TRP A 470 -9.12 8.49 -8.62
CA TRP A 470 -8.58 7.62 -9.66
C TRP A 470 -7.94 6.37 -9.08
N SER A 471 -7.99 5.27 -9.83
CA SER A 471 -7.41 3.97 -9.46
C SER A 471 -6.90 3.24 -10.69
N LEU A 472 -5.79 2.54 -10.52
CA LEU A 472 -5.24 1.62 -11.51
C LEU A 472 -5.19 0.22 -10.91
N GLU A 473 -5.95 -0.70 -11.51
CA GLU A 473 -5.80 -2.12 -11.27
C GLU A 473 -4.86 -2.70 -12.32
N GLY A 474 -3.98 -3.62 -11.91
CA GLY A 474 -2.91 -4.13 -12.74
C GLY A 474 -1.64 -3.28 -12.63
N GLN A 475 -0.49 -3.93 -12.47
CA GLN A 475 0.79 -3.25 -12.27
C GLN A 475 1.41 -2.77 -13.58
N VAL A 476 0.63 -2.08 -14.41
CA VAL A 476 1.02 -1.69 -15.78
C VAL A 476 1.69 -0.33 -15.86
N GLY A 477 1.60 0.50 -14.81
CA GLY A 477 2.15 1.84 -14.81
C GLY A 477 1.83 2.61 -13.55
N LEU A 478 2.07 3.92 -13.59
CA LEU A 478 1.73 4.86 -12.53
C LEU A 478 0.52 5.70 -12.95
N LEU A 479 -0.56 5.67 -12.17
CA LEU A 479 -1.71 6.56 -12.34
C LEU A 479 -1.73 7.64 -11.26
N THR A 480 -1.87 8.89 -11.68
CA THR A 480 -1.96 10.05 -10.81
C THR A 480 -3.40 10.49 -10.57
N GLN A 481 -3.65 11.17 -9.44
CA GLN A 481 -4.99 11.64 -9.05
C GLN A 481 -5.51 12.86 -9.85
N ASP A 482 -4.81 13.27 -10.91
CA ASP A 482 -5.27 14.17 -11.96
C ASP A 482 -5.67 13.44 -13.26
N GLY A 483 -5.68 12.10 -13.22
CA GLY A 483 -6.09 11.23 -14.32
C GLY A 483 -4.99 10.90 -15.32
N ALA A 484 -3.72 11.25 -15.06
CA ALA A 484 -2.61 10.90 -15.95
C ALA A 484 -2.03 9.51 -15.64
N LEU A 485 -1.95 8.66 -16.67
CA LEU A 485 -1.30 7.36 -16.63
C LEU A 485 0.06 7.47 -17.35
N LEU A 486 1.11 7.03 -16.65
CA LEU A 486 2.40 6.68 -17.24
C LEU A 486 2.49 5.15 -17.32
N PRO A 487 2.28 4.55 -18.50
CA PRO A 487 2.46 3.13 -18.74
C PRO A 487 3.95 2.80 -18.66
N MET A 488 4.31 1.74 -17.94
CA MET A 488 5.72 1.38 -17.73
C MET A 488 5.97 -0.12 -17.92
N ARG A 489 4.99 -0.98 -17.60
CA ARG A 489 5.14 -2.43 -17.68
C ARG A 489 4.13 -3.02 -18.65
N ALA A 490 4.62 -3.78 -19.62
CA ALA A 490 3.78 -4.49 -20.57
C ALA A 490 2.79 -5.43 -19.84
N GLY A 491 1.51 -5.38 -20.23
CA GLY A 491 0.45 -6.12 -19.57
C GLY A 491 -0.90 -5.44 -19.69
N THR A 492 -1.91 -6.00 -19.02
CA THR A 492 -3.27 -5.48 -18.98
C THR A 492 -3.59 -4.89 -17.61
N GLY A 493 -4.39 -3.83 -17.61
CA GLY A 493 -4.88 -3.17 -16.42
C GLY A 493 -6.26 -2.58 -16.63
N THR A 494 -6.81 -2.00 -15.57
CA THR A 494 -8.09 -1.28 -15.60
C THR A 494 -7.87 0.06 -14.94
N VAL A 495 -8.08 1.14 -15.69
CA VAL A 495 -8.17 2.48 -15.13
C VAL A 495 -9.62 2.67 -14.70
N ALA A 496 -9.80 3.19 -13.50
CA ALA A 496 -11.10 3.51 -12.96
C ALA A 496 -11.10 4.89 -12.32
N PHE A 497 -12.27 5.52 -12.31
CA PHE A 497 -12.52 6.64 -11.42
C PHE A 497 -13.83 6.47 -10.68
N SER A 498 -13.93 7.10 -9.51
CA SER A 498 -15.11 7.06 -8.66
C SER A 498 -15.47 8.43 -8.14
N THR A 499 -16.77 8.68 -8.05
CA THR A 499 -17.38 9.81 -7.35
C THR A 499 -17.83 9.43 -5.93
N GLY A 500 -17.54 8.21 -5.49
CA GLY A 500 -17.91 7.64 -4.18
C GLY A 500 -19.10 6.69 -4.21
N ARG A 501 -20.00 6.86 -5.18
CA ARG A 501 -21.22 6.05 -5.36
C ARG A 501 -21.18 5.19 -6.62
N GLN A 502 -20.53 5.73 -7.65
CA GLN A 502 -20.49 5.18 -8.99
C GLN A 502 -19.03 5.10 -9.43
N VAL A 503 -18.74 4.08 -10.22
CA VAL A 503 -17.41 3.81 -10.74
C VAL A 503 -17.52 3.64 -12.25
N ALA A 504 -16.70 4.39 -12.99
CA ALA A 504 -16.49 4.14 -14.42
C ALA A 504 -15.12 3.47 -14.61
N ARG A 505 -15.02 2.58 -15.60
CA ARG A 505 -13.84 1.76 -15.85
C ARG A 505 -13.52 1.70 -17.33
N ALA A 506 -12.23 1.64 -17.65
CA ALA A 506 -11.73 1.34 -18.98
C ALA A 506 -10.56 0.36 -18.88
N ARG A 507 -10.56 -0.67 -19.73
CA ARG A 507 -9.43 -1.59 -19.84
C ARG A 507 -8.31 -0.92 -20.61
N VAL A 508 -7.09 -1.08 -20.11
CA VAL A 508 -5.87 -0.60 -20.76
C VAL A 508 -4.93 -1.76 -21.01
N ARG A 509 -4.13 -1.66 -22.07
CA ARG A 509 -3.07 -2.59 -22.38
C ARG A 509 -1.79 -1.82 -22.66
N THR A 510 -0.81 -2.01 -21.80
CA THR A 510 0.53 -1.47 -22.01
C THR A 510 1.31 -2.44 -22.89
N VAL A 511 1.92 -1.94 -23.95
CA VAL A 511 2.85 -2.66 -24.82
C VAL A 511 4.26 -2.09 -24.67
N ALA A 512 5.28 -2.79 -25.16
CA ALA A 512 6.65 -2.28 -25.11
C ALA A 512 6.76 -0.93 -25.82
N GLY A 513 7.55 -0.02 -25.22
CA GLY A 513 7.94 1.25 -25.84
C GLY A 513 8.97 1.06 -26.95
N PRO A 514 9.53 2.16 -27.49
CA PRO A 514 10.62 2.07 -28.44
C PRO A 514 11.85 1.39 -27.81
N PRO A 515 12.70 0.70 -28.62
CA PRO A 515 13.96 0.15 -28.15
C PRO A 515 14.83 1.20 -27.49
N ALA A 516 15.37 0.86 -26.32
CA ALA A 516 16.28 1.73 -25.56
C ALA A 516 17.57 1.02 -25.13
N ALA A 517 17.55 -0.30 -24.96
CA ALA A 517 18.71 -1.09 -24.58
C ALA A 517 18.84 -2.36 -25.42
N VAL A 518 20.06 -2.65 -25.84
CA VAL A 518 20.43 -3.92 -26.47
C VAL A 518 21.49 -4.57 -25.59
N THR A 519 21.31 -5.84 -25.25
CA THR A 519 22.33 -6.63 -24.55
C THR A 519 22.65 -7.85 -25.39
N THR A 520 23.90 -8.28 -25.38
CA THR A 520 24.36 -9.39 -26.21
C THR A 520 24.94 -10.50 -25.35
N ARG A 521 24.72 -11.75 -25.74
CA ARG A 521 25.36 -12.92 -25.14
C ARG A 521 26.00 -13.77 -26.22
N PHE A 522 27.25 -14.15 -25.96
CA PHE A 522 27.99 -15.13 -26.74
C PHE A 522 27.83 -16.51 -26.11
N GLU A 523 27.53 -17.51 -26.93
CA GLU A 523 27.52 -18.91 -26.54
C GLU A 523 28.47 -19.68 -27.45
N ALA A 524 29.47 -20.31 -26.84
CA ALA A 524 30.49 -21.08 -27.55
C ALA A 524 29.84 -22.25 -28.32
N PRO A 525 30.42 -22.65 -29.46
CA PRO A 525 29.89 -23.75 -30.23
C PRO A 525 29.96 -25.09 -29.45
N PRO A 526 29.02 -26.02 -29.68
CA PRO A 526 29.02 -27.35 -29.04
C PRO A 526 30.25 -28.18 -29.40
N ALA A 527 30.75 -28.01 -30.63
CA ALA A 527 31.92 -28.71 -31.15
C ALA A 527 32.81 -27.78 -31.98
N LEU A 528 34.09 -28.16 -32.11
CA LEU A 528 35.06 -27.43 -32.92
C LEU A 528 34.64 -27.43 -34.40
N GLY A 529 34.57 -26.25 -35.01
CA GLY A 529 34.15 -26.07 -36.40
C GLY A 529 32.66 -25.79 -36.59
N GLU A 530 31.85 -25.88 -35.53
CA GLU A 530 30.46 -25.41 -35.53
C GLU A 530 30.38 -23.90 -35.27
N PRO A 531 29.31 -23.23 -35.73
CA PRO A 531 29.13 -21.80 -35.46
C PRO A 531 28.79 -21.55 -33.98
N ALA A 532 29.26 -20.44 -33.45
CA ALA A 532 28.82 -19.94 -32.15
C ALA A 532 27.39 -19.40 -32.24
N THR A 533 26.69 -19.30 -31.10
CA THR A 533 25.39 -18.62 -31.05
C THR A 533 25.54 -17.23 -30.45
N ILE A 534 25.10 -16.21 -31.19
CA ILE A 534 24.96 -14.84 -30.68
C ILE A 534 23.51 -14.59 -30.37
N TRP A 535 23.26 -14.07 -29.18
CA TRP A 535 21.97 -13.60 -28.72
C TRP A 535 22.00 -12.08 -28.61
N ALA A 536 20.94 -11.43 -29.07
CA ALA A 536 20.66 -10.04 -28.76
C ALA A 536 19.30 -9.95 -28.07
N CYS A 537 19.25 -9.35 -26.88
CA CYS A 537 18.03 -9.04 -26.17
C CYS A 537 17.77 -7.54 -26.24
N VAL A 538 16.63 -7.16 -26.83
CA VAL A 538 16.20 -5.78 -27.03
C VAL A 538 15.11 -5.43 -26.03
N ARG A 539 15.33 -4.35 -25.27
CA ARG A 539 14.40 -3.85 -24.25
C ARG A 539 14.09 -2.37 -24.45
N ASP A 540 12.89 -1.97 -24.03
CA ASP A 540 12.54 -0.55 -23.91
C ASP A 540 13.16 0.09 -22.66
N ALA A 541 12.91 1.39 -22.46
CA ALA A 541 13.46 2.15 -21.33
C ALA A 541 13.00 1.67 -19.94
N TYR A 542 11.97 0.81 -19.88
CA TYR A 542 11.42 0.23 -18.66
C TYR A 542 11.73 -1.27 -18.53
N GLY A 543 12.54 -1.82 -19.44
CA GLY A 543 12.97 -3.22 -19.43
C GLY A 543 12.00 -4.20 -20.08
N ASN A 544 10.92 -3.73 -20.71
CA ASN A 544 9.99 -4.63 -21.41
C ASN A 544 10.66 -5.20 -22.67
N PRO A 545 10.41 -6.48 -23.01
CA PRO A 545 10.91 -7.07 -24.25
C PRO A 545 10.26 -6.40 -25.47
N VAL A 546 11.06 -5.99 -26.44
CA VAL A 546 10.55 -5.37 -27.69
C VAL A 546 10.46 -6.44 -28.78
N THR A 547 9.25 -6.88 -29.09
CA THR A 547 8.95 -7.93 -30.10
C THR A 547 8.89 -7.39 -31.52
N GLY A 548 9.28 -8.21 -32.51
CA GLY A 548 9.07 -7.94 -33.92
C GLY A 548 9.92 -6.81 -34.49
N ILE A 549 11.00 -6.41 -33.81
CA ILE A 549 11.91 -5.41 -34.34
C ILE A 549 13.08 -6.08 -35.06
N LYS A 550 13.45 -5.50 -36.20
CA LYS A 550 14.63 -5.90 -36.97
C LYS A 550 15.91 -5.56 -36.20
N VAL A 551 16.67 -6.58 -35.88
CA VAL A 551 18.01 -6.51 -35.29
C VAL A 551 19.01 -7.00 -36.32
N THR A 552 20.14 -6.29 -36.47
CA THR A 552 21.17 -6.61 -37.45
C THR A 552 22.47 -6.96 -36.74
N LEU A 553 22.99 -8.16 -37.00
CA LEU A 553 24.33 -8.58 -36.62
C LEU A 553 25.32 -8.20 -37.74
N GLY A 554 26.27 -7.33 -37.42
CA GLY A 554 27.38 -6.95 -38.28
C GLY A 554 28.66 -7.67 -37.87
N TYR A 555 29.40 -8.22 -38.84
CA TYR A 555 30.72 -8.82 -38.66
C TYR A 555 31.49 -8.77 -39.99
N ALA A 556 32.78 -9.06 -40.01
CA ALA A 556 33.58 -9.04 -41.24
C ALA A 556 34.24 -10.39 -41.51
N THR A 557 34.25 -10.79 -42.79
CA THR A 557 34.93 -11.99 -43.30
C THR A 557 35.90 -11.62 -44.41
N ALA A 558 36.66 -12.58 -44.92
CA ALA A 558 37.53 -12.38 -46.09
C ALA A 558 36.76 -11.88 -47.33
N ASP A 559 35.46 -12.18 -47.42
CA ASP A 559 34.57 -11.75 -48.51
C ASP A 559 34.00 -10.33 -48.29
N GLY A 560 34.34 -9.68 -47.19
CA GLY A 560 33.91 -8.33 -46.84
C GLY A 560 32.98 -8.26 -45.62
N ALA A 561 32.39 -7.09 -45.41
CA ALA A 561 31.47 -6.84 -44.31
C ALA A 561 30.14 -7.59 -44.53
N GLN A 562 29.71 -8.31 -43.50
CA GLN A 562 28.47 -9.07 -43.44
C GLN A 562 27.47 -8.36 -42.53
N ALA A 563 26.19 -8.40 -42.91
CA ALA A 563 25.09 -7.86 -42.12
C ALA A 563 23.88 -8.81 -42.20
N VAL A 564 23.57 -9.48 -41.09
CA VAL A 564 22.49 -10.49 -41.05
C VAL A 564 21.37 -9.99 -40.14
N ALA A 565 20.20 -9.76 -40.71
CA ALA A 565 19.04 -9.32 -39.97
C ALA A 565 18.16 -10.47 -39.47
N ARG A 566 17.61 -10.30 -38.28
CA ARG A 566 16.58 -11.15 -37.66
C ARG A 566 15.57 -10.28 -36.93
N GLU A 567 14.36 -10.79 -36.75
CA GLU A 567 13.36 -10.13 -35.90
C GLU A 567 13.41 -10.70 -34.49
N THR A 568 13.12 -9.87 -33.49
CA THR A 568 13.01 -10.31 -32.11
C THR A 568 11.73 -11.12 -31.87
N ASP A 569 11.85 -12.18 -31.07
CA ASP A 569 10.72 -12.99 -30.61
C ASP A 569 9.89 -12.31 -29.49
N ALA A 570 8.98 -13.07 -28.87
CA ALA A 570 8.13 -12.58 -27.77
C ALA A 570 8.93 -12.20 -26.51
N GLN A 571 10.17 -12.66 -26.38
CA GLN A 571 11.10 -12.35 -25.30
C GLN A 571 12.02 -11.17 -25.65
N GLY A 572 11.85 -10.58 -26.83
CA GLY A 572 12.69 -9.50 -27.33
C GLY A 572 14.05 -10.02 -27.81
N GLU A 573 14.16 -11.31 -28.13
CA GLU A 573 15.42 -11.96 -28.47
C GLU A 573 15.57 -12.23 -29.97
N ALA A 574 16.75 -11.96 -30.51
CA ALA A 574 17.17 -12.38 -31.83
C ALA A 574 18.45 -13.23 -31.72
N ARG A 575 18.54 -14.29 -32.54
CA ARG A 575 19.62 -15.28 -32.48
C ARG A 575 20.25 -15.50 -33.84
N TRP A 576 21.58 -15.64 -33.86
CA TRP A 576 22.35 -15.93 -35.07
C TRP A 576 23.37 -17.02 -34.81
N ALA A 577 23.61 -17.82 -35.85
CA ALA A 577 24.80 -18.66 -35.95
C ALA A 577 25.95 -17.80 -36.50
N LEU A 578 27.03 -17.64 -35.72
CA LEU A 578 28.22 -16.88 -36.07
C LEU A 578 29.33 -17.85 -36.52
N PRO A 579 29.76 -17.82 -37.80
CA PRO A 579 30.80 -18.70 -38.31
C PRO A 579 32.18 -18.23 -37.85
N LEU A 580 32.64 -18.70 -36.69
CA LEU A 580 33.90 -18.26 -36.06
C LEU A 580 35.12 -18.38 -36.99
N ALA A 581 35.20 -19.46 -37.77
CA ALA A 581 36.33 -19.73 -38.66
C ALA A 581 36.47 -18.74 -39.83
N SER A 582 35.40 -18.01 -40.17
CA SER A 582 35.37 -17.06 -41.28
C SER A 582 35.61 -15.61 -40.83
N LEU A 583 35.69 -15.36 -39.53
CA LEU A 583 35.85 -14.00 -38.99
C LEU A 583 37.24 -13.45 -39.29
N LEU A 584 37.29 -12.19 -39.74
CA LEU A 584 38.55 -11.47 -39.78
C LEU A 584 39.06 -11.21 -38.36
N PRO A 585 40.35 -11.46 -38.07
CA PRO A 585 40.96 -11.10 -36.80
C PRO A 585 40.77 -9.62 -36.48
N ASP A 586 40.48 -9.31 -35.21
CA ASP A 586 40.32 -7.94 -34.67
C ASP A 586 39.16 -7.11 -35.27
N ALA A 587 38.35 -7.67 -36.17
CA ALA A 587 37.15 -7.01 -36.67
C ALA A 587 36.02 -7.06 -35.63
N PRO A 588 35.35 -5.93 -35.34
CA PRO A 588 34.29 -5.92 -34.33
C PRO A 588 33.06 -6.69 -34.82
N VAL A 589 32.49 -7.48 -33.92
CA VAL A 589 31.14 -8.01 -34.07
C VAL A 589 30.19 -7.04 -33.38
N THR A 590 29.17 -6.55 -34.08
CA THR A 590 28.26 -5.51 -33.56
C THR A 590 26.81 -5.91 -33.76
N VAL A 591 25.94 -5.49 -32.85
CA VAL A 591 24.50 -5.66 -32.94
C VAL A 591 23.83 -4.28 -32.93
N VAL A 592 22.89 -4.05 -33.84
CA VAL A 592 22.07 -2.82 -33.91
C VAL A 592 20.59 -3.16 -33.98
N ALA A 593 19.76 -2.51 -33.16
CA ALA A 593 18.31 -2.70 -33.13
C ALA A 593 17.55 -1.36 -33.19
N GLY A 594 16.91 -1.05 -34.32
CA GLY A 594 16.12 0.18 -34.47
C GLY A 594 16.92 1.45 -34.20
N THR A 595 16.44 2.28 -33.26
CA THR A 595 17.08 3.54 -32.83
C THR A 595 18.04 3.37 -31.65
N ALA A 596 18.22 2.15 -31.13
CA ALA A 596 19.15 1.90 -30.04
C ALA A 596 20.61 1.97 -30.53
N GLU A 597 21.53 2.34 -29.63
CA GLU A 597 22.96 2.38 -29.92
C GLU A 597 23.50 0.99 -30.30
N ALA A 598 24.52 0.99 -31.17
CA ALA A 598 25.20 -0.23 -31.57
C ALA A 598 25.99 -0.82 -30.39
N VAL A 599 25.88 -2.13 -30.17
CA VAL A 599 26.57 -2.82 -29.09
C VAL A 599 27.59 -3.80 -29.66
N SER A 600 28.84 -3.69 -29.19
CA SER A 600 29.89 -4.66 -29.52
C SER A 600 29.65 -5.97 -28.78
N VAL A 601 29.77 -7.08 -29.50
CA VAL A 601 29.71 -8.43 -28.95
C VAL A 601 31.12 -8.86 -28.56
N GLU A 602 31.31 -9.20 -27.28
CA GLU A 602 32.58 -9.77 -26.82
C GLU A 602 32.69 -11.23 -27.27
N VAL A 603 33.59 -11.49 -28.22
CA VAL A 603 33.93 -12.84 -28.69
C VAL A 603 35.24 -13.24 -28.00
N PRO A 604 35.23 -14.25 -27.10
CA PRO A 604 36.44 -14.65 -26.39
C PRO A 604 37.57 -15.08 -27.34
N ALA A 605 38.80 -14.62 -27.10
CA ALA A 605 39.96 -15.00 -27.92
C ALA A 605 40.18 -16.52 -28.01
N ALA A 606 39.84 -17.25 -26.94
CA ALA A 606 39.89 -18.72 -26.91
C ALA A 606 38.93 -19.38 -27.93
N ALA A 607 37.85 -18.71 -28.32
CA ALA A 607 36.91 -19.19 -29.35
C ALA A 607 37.43 -18.92 -30.78
N LEU A 608 38.38 -18.00 -30.95
CA LEU A 608 38.98 -17.64 -32.25
C LEU A 608 40.30 -18.39 -32.52
N ALA A 609 40.86 -19.07 -31.51
CA ALA A 609 42.13 -19.76 -31.66
C ALA A 609 41.99 -21.04 -32.51
N PRO A 610 42.78 -21.21 -33.59
CA PRO A 610 42.92 -22.52 -34.21
C PRO A 610 43.64 -23.43 -33.21
N THR A 611 42.98 -24.47 -32.70
CA THR A 611 43.64 -25.47 -31.84
C THR A 611 44.64 -26.26 -32.67
N GLY A 612 45.87 -25.76 -32.72
CA GLY A 612 46.96 -26.30 -33.50
C GLY A 612 48.32 -26.19 -32.82
N THR A 613 48.38 -26.23 -31.49
CA THR A 613 49.62 -26.54 -30.77
C THR A 613 49.31 -27.42 -29.57
N LYS A 614 49.59 -28.71 -29.72
CA LYS A 614 49.71 -29.69 -28.64
C LYS A 614 50.72 -29.16 -27.60
N PRO A 615 50.43 -29.13 -26.30
CA PRO A 615 51.49 -28.96 -25.31
C PRO A 615 52.35 -30.22 -25.33
N ALA A 616 53.68 -30.04 -25.36
CA ALA A 616 54.62 -31.13 -25.13
C ALA A 616 54.38 -31.75 -23.74
N PRO A 617 54.61 -33.06 -23.55
CA PRO A 617 54.45 -33.68 -22.24
C PRO A 617 55.67 -33.33 -21.38
N GLU A 618 55.50 -32.44 -20.40
CA GLU A 618 56.39 -32.40 -19.25
C GLU A 618 55.75 -33.18 -18.11
N GLY A 619 56.39 -34.29 -17.76
CA GLY A 619 56.07 -35.06 -16.57
C GLY A 619 56.55 -34.36 -15.31
N GLY A 620 55.84 -34.57 -14.20
CA GLY A 620 56.31 -34.16 -12.88
C GLY A 620 55.19 -34.08 -11.84
N ALA A 621 55.09 -35.15 -11.05
CA ALA A 621 54.53 -35.31 -9.70
C ALA A 621 53.82 -34.12 -8.99
N GLY A 622 52.71 -34.43 -8.31
CA GLY A 622 52.27 -33.67 -7.12
C GLY A 622 50.77 -33.62 -6.81
N GLU A 623 50.29 -34.63 -6.09
CA GLU A 623 49.36 -34.61 -4.94
C GLU A 623 48.18 -33.60 -4.77
N ALA A 624 47.00 -34.17 -4.49
CA ALA A 624 45.86 -33.71 -3.64
C ALA A 624 45.03 -32.49 -4.11
N ALA A 625 43.69 -32.37 -3.94
CA ALA A 625 42.76 -32.95 -2.98
C ALA A 625 41.27 -32.80 -3.42
N LYS A 626 40.46 -33.79 -2.99
CA LYS A 626 39.06 -33.73 -2.50
C LYS A 626 37.87 -33.43 -3.43
N THR A 627 37.17 -34.52 -3.72
CA THR A 627 35.74 -34.68 -4.00
C THR A 627 34.88 -34.46 -2.74
N VAL A 628 33.79 -33.67 -2.84
CA VAL A 628 32.56 -33.77 -2.00
C VAL A 628 31.39 -33.29 -2.89
N VAL A 629 30.63 -34.21 -3.50
CA VAL A 629 29.27 -34.68 -3.11
C VAL A 629 28.20 -33.58 -3.04
N THR A 630 27.32 -33.57 -4.04
CA THR A 630 25.93 -33.10 -3.99
C THR A 630 25.04 -34.11 -3.28
N PRO A 631 24.04 -33.70 -2.49
CA PRO A 631 22.90 -34.55 -2.18
C PRO A 631 21.67 -34.17 -3.01
N ASP A 632 21.11 -35.20 -3.65
CA ASP A 632 19.71 -35.27 -4.02
C ASP A 632 18.79 -34.98 -2.84
N LYS A 633 17.63 -34.38 -3.13
CA LYS A 633 16.43 -34.55 -2.32
C LYS A 633 15.18 -34.63 -3.19
N GLU A 634 14.65 -35.85 -3.30
CA GLU A 634 13.22 -36.09 -3.22
C GLU A 634 12.73 -35.73 -1.80
N GLN A 635 11.77 -34.80 -1.73
CA GLN A 635 10.53 -34.85 -0.94
C GLN A 635 9.72 -33.58 -1.16
#